data_AF-A0A174K0P6-F1
#
_entry.id   AF-A0A174K0P6-F1
#
_cell.length_a   1.000
_cell.length_b   1.000
_cell.length_c   1.000
_cell.angle_alpha   90.00
_cell.angle_beta   90.00
_cell.angle_gamma   90.00
#
_symmetry.space_group_name_H-M   'P 1'
#
loop_
_entity.id
_entity.type
_entity.pdbx_description
1 polymer ?
#
loop_
_entity_poly.entity_id
_entity_poly.type
_entity_poly.pdbx_seq_one_letter_code
_entity_poly.pdbx_strand_id
1 'polypeptide(L)'
;MDNQNNKNNKNNKQGISFILLVTVITSILVVALFQFQGMTSAKEITYNKFLKMVDDGKVKKVEIQSDKIMIVTKKDKDSGISQEYYTGVVNDDELTNRLEKAGVEFNQEIPDTTSAVAMNVILTFLPIAFFVGMIVWMTKRMSKGGGMMGIGKSNAKMYVEKQTGVTFKDVAGQDEAKESLQEVVDFLHNPGKYTSVGAKLPKGALLVGPPGTGKTLLAKAVAGEAKVPFFSLSGSAFVEMYVGVGASRVRDLFKQAQQMAPCIIFIDEIDAIGKSRDNQMGGNDEREQTLNQLLAEMDGFESNKGLVLLAATNRPEILDPALLRPGRFDRRIIVEKPDLKGRVEVLKVHSKDVKMDETVNLEEIALATSGAVGSDLANMINEAAINAVKHGRNAVCQSDLFEAVEVVLVGKEKKDRIMSQEERRIVSYHEVGHALVSALQKDAEPVQKITIVPRTMGALGYVMQTPEEEKFLNTKKELQAMLVGLLAGRAAEEVVFDTVTTGASNDIEKATSVARAMITQYGMSEKFGLIGLESIQNRYLDGRPVSNCGQQTASEIDEEVMKMLKDAYEEAKQLLRDHRQSLDRIAAFLIEKETITGKEFMEIFHEVEGIDPDAPKKEEARIGMNPVEGEGFVMKSADDTAEEPVEAIKEVVCEEE
;
A
#
# COMPACT_ATOMS: atom_id res chain seq x y z
N MET A 1 3.48 -9.91 74.59
CA MET A 1 4.52 -10.93 74.83
C MET A 1 5.33 -11.05 73.56
N ASP A 2 6.63 -10.90 73.78
CA ASP A 2 7.83 -11.08 72.94
C ASP A 2 7.67 -12.05 71.75
N ASN A 3 8.39 -11.95 70.63
CA ASN A 3 9.84 -11.95 70.60
C ASN A 3 10.43 -11.65 69.19
N GLN A 4 11.43 -10.76 69.18
CA GLN A 4 12.68 -10.77 68.42
C GLN A 4 12.77 -11.08 66.90
N ASN A 5 13.24 -10.05 66.19
CA ASN A 5 14.53 -9.99 65.49
C ASN A 5 15.00 -11.24 64.69
N ASN A 6 15.07 -11.10 63.36
CA ASN A 6 16.31 -11.48 62.67
C ASN A 6 16.55 -10.61 61.42
N LYS A 7 17.43 -9.62 61.57
CA LYS A 7 18.07 -8.92 60.45
C LYS A 7 18.96 -9.91 59.69
N ASN A 8 18.52 -10.37 58.52
CA ASN A 8 19.43 -10.94 57.54
C ASN A 8 19.65 -9.92 56.42
N ASN A 9 20.81 -9.26 56.52
CA ASN A 9 21.36 -8.26 55.63
C ASN A 9 21.82 -8.90 54.31
N LYS A 10 20.86 -9.39 53.51
CA LYS A 10 21.05 -9.82 52.12
C LYS A 10 20.07 -9.01 51.27
N ASN A 11 20.48 -7.82 50.82
CA ASN A 11 19.97 -7.16 49.60
C ASN A 11 20.60 -5.79 49.35
N ASN A 12 21.92 -5.66 49.52
CA ASN A 12 22.65 -4.50 48.97
C ASN A 12 23.64 -4.90 47.86
N LYS A 13 23.78 -6.20 47.54
CA LYS A 13 24.70 -6.68 46.50
C LYS A 13 24.23 -6.35 45.08
N GLN A 14 22.92 -6.32 44.80
CA GLN A 14 22.40 -6.04 43.45
C GLN A 14 22.51 -4.56 43.07
N GLY A 15 22.24 -3.63 44.00
CA GLY A 15 22.46 -2.20 43.77
C GLY A 15 23.93 -1.85 43.58
N ILE A 16 24.81 -2.44 44.40
CA ILE A 16 26.26 -2.26 44.26
C ILE A 16 26.77 -2.87 42.95
N SER A 17 26.26 -4.05 42.54
CA SER A 17 26.65 -4.70 41.27
C SER A 17 26.22 -3.89 40.05
N PHE A 18 25.05 -3.24 40.09
CA PHE A 18 24.59 -2.38 39.00
C PHE A 18 25.40 -1.09 38.92
N ILE A 19 25.71 -0.47 40.06
CA ILE A 19 26.60 0.70 40.12
C ILE A 19 27.98 0.33 39.56
N LEU A 20 28.53 -0.83 39.96
CA LEU A 20 29.81 -1.34 39.46
C LEU A 20 29.78 -1.52 37.94
N LEU A 21 28.74 -2.15 37.41
CA LEU A 21 28.59 -2.41 35.98
C LEU A 21 28.47 -1.11 35.17
N VAL A 22 27.67 -0.15 35.63
CA VAL A 22 27.56 1.17 34.98
C VAL A 22 28.88 1.93 35.04
N THR A 23 29.57 1.92 36.20
CA THR A 23 30.88 2.58 36.32
C THR A 23 31.93 1.97 35.40
N VAL A 24 31.92 0.64 35.22
CA VAL A 24 32.83 -0.07 34.31
C VAL A 24 32.52 0.26 32.85
N ILE A 25 31.24 0.30 32.46
CA ILE A 25 30.87 0.68 31.09
C ILE A 25 31.27 2.14 30.82
N THR A 26 31.02 3.06 31.75
CA THR A 26 31.42 4.46 31.57
C THR A 26 32.94 4.64 31.54
N SER A 27 33.71 3.89 32.33
CA SER A 27 35.17 3.97 32.28
C SER A 27 35.71 3.42 30.97
N ILE A 28 35.13 2.34 30.44
CA ILE A 28 35.47 1.82 29.10
C ILE A 28 35.16 2.87 28.02
N LEU A 29 34.02 3.56 28.11
CA LEU A 29 33.62 4.59 27.14
C LEU A 29 34.53 5.82 27.18
N VAL A 30 34.94 6.25 28.38
CA VAL A 30 35.90 7.35 28.56
C VAL A 30 37.28 6.96 28.03
N VAL A 31 37.76 5.74 28.31
CA VAL A 31 39.02 5.23 27.76
C VAL A 31 38.96 5.13 26.23
N ALA A 32 37.84 4.68 25.66
CA ALA A 32 37.63 4.63 24.22
C ALA A 32 37.64 6.03 23.57
N LEU A 33 37.05 7.04 24.23
CA LEU A 33 37.10 8.43 23.79
C LEU A 33 38.52 9.01 23.85
N PHE A 34 39.29 8.72 24.91
CA PHE A 34 40.70 9.14 24.99
C PHE A 34 41.58 8.44 23.94
N GLN A 35 41.33 7.16 23.64
CA GLN A 35 42.00 6.43 22.55
C GLN A 35 41.70 7.07 21.18
N PHE A 36 40.47 7.53 20.96
CA PHE A 36 40.10 8.23 19.72
C PHE A 36 40.79 9.60 19.57
N GLN A 37 41.10 10.27 20.68
CA GLN A 37 41.76 11.58 20.66
C GLN A 37 43.26 11.49 20.29
N GLY A 38 43.88 10.31 20.40
CA GLY A 38 45.28 10.06 20.04
C GLY A 38 45.51 9.66 18.58
N MET A 39 44.47 9.48 17.77
CA MET A 39 44.60 9.18 16.34
C MET A 39 44.96 10.44 15.54
N THR A 40 46.26 10.75 15.44
CA THR A 40 46.74 11.69 14.42
C THR A 40 46.56 11.07 13.04
N SER A 41 45.95 11.79 12.09
CA SER A 41 45.69 11.30 10.72
C SER A 41 46.94 11.13 9.84
N ALA A 42 48.15 11.22 10.42
CA ALA A 42 49.42 11.07 9.73
C ALA A 42 49.66 9.61 9.34
N LYS A 43 50.09 9.36 8.11
CA LYS A 43 50.37 8.01 7.61
C LYS A 43 51.81 7.59 7.92
N GLU A 44 52.01 6.37 8.41
CA GLU A 44 53.34 5.83 8.60
C GLU A 44 54.02 5.52 7.26
N ILE A 45 55.28 5.93 7.10
CA ILE A 45 56.12 5.57 5.96
C ILE A 45 57.46 5.04 6.44
N THR A 46 58.09 4.20 5.62
CA THR A 46 59.43 3.70 5.90
C THR A 46 60.48 4.81 5.72
N TYR A 47 61.54 4.76 6.52
CA TYR A 47 62.63 5.73 6.48
C TYR A 47 63.25 5.88 5.07
N ASN A 48 63.43 4.77 4.34
CA ASN A 48 63.91 4.79 2.96
C ASN A 48 62.98 5.54 2.01
N LYS A 49 61.66 5.45 2.23
CA LYS A 49 60.66 6.17 1.43
C LYS A 49 60.69 7.66 1.76
N PHE A 50 60.88 8.01 3.04
CA PHE A 50 61.11 9.39 3.45
C PHE A 50 62.35 9.98 2.77
N LEU A 51 63.51 9.31 2.79
CA LEU A 51 64.71 9.79 2.12
C LEU A 51 64.48 10.05 0.63
N LYS A 52 63.82 9.13 -0.08
CA LYS A 52 63.43 9.33 -1.48
C LYS A 52 62.52 10.55 -1.68
N MET A 53 61.60 10.82 -0.75
CA MET A 53 60.73 12.00 -0.84
C MET A 53 61.48 13.32 -0.60
N VAL A 54 62.55 13.28 0.20
CA VAL A 54 63.48 14.41 0.39
C VAL A 54 64.29 14.64 -0.89
N ASP A 55 64.87 13.58 -1.46
CA ASP A 55 65.65 13.64 -2.70
C ASP A 55 64.79 14.12 -3.89
N ASP A 56 63.52 13.68 -3.96
CA ASP A 56 62.53 14.12 -4.95
C ASP A 56 62.04 15.58 -4.74
N GLY A 57 62.48 16.25 -3.66
CA GLY A 57 62.12 17.65 -3.35
C GLY A 57 60.66 17.86 -2.91
N LYS A 58 59.95 16.79 -2.55
CA LYS A 58 58.51 16.79 -2.21
C LYS A 58 58.23 17.18 -0.75
N VAL A 59 59.25 17.17 0.10
CA VAL A 59 59.14 17.52 1.53
C VAL A 59 59.26 19.04 1.72
N LYS A 60 58.42 19.60 2.59
CA LYS A 60 58.44 21.04 2.96
C LYS A 60 59.09 21.25 4.33
N LYS A 61 58.63 20.50 5.34
CA LYS A 61 59.06 20.64 6.72
C LYS A 61 59.27 19.28 7.38
N VAL A 62 60.31 19.16 8.20
CA VAL A 62 60.59 17.96 8.99
C VAL A 62 60.73 18.35 10.47
N GLU A 63 59.93 17.75 11.33
CA GLU A 63 60.03 17.93 12.78
C GLU A 63 60.55 16.65 13.42
N ILE A 64 61.71 16.74 14.07
CA ILE A 64 62.34 15.60 14.72
C ILE A 64 61.89 15.61 16.18
N GLN A 65 61.05 14.65 16.54
CA GLN A 65 60.63 14.41 17.93
C GLN A 65 61.50 13.28 18.54
N SER A 66 61.36 13.05 19.85
CA SER A 66 62.19 12.09 20.58
C SER A 66 61.99 10.64 20.12
N ASP A 67 60.80 10.30 19.61
CA ASP A 67 60.37 8.95 19.24
C ASP A 67 60.05 8.78 17.75
N LYS A 68 59.75 9.88 17.04
CA LYS A 68 59.39 9.86 15.61
C LYS A 68 59.82 11.13 14.88
N ILE A 69 59.93 11.03 13.56
CA ILE A 69 60.15 12.14 12.65
C ILE A 69 58.83 12.43 11.93
N MET A 70 58.29 13.62 12.15
CA MET A 70 57.08 14.13 11.49
C MET A 70 57.47 14.84 10.19
N ILE A 71 56.77 14.53 9.10
CA ILE A 71 57.12 14.97 7.74
C ILE A 71 55.90 15.62 7.10
N VAL A 72 56.06 16.86 6.68
CA VAL A 72 55.01 17.62 5.99
C VAL A 72 55.42 17.81 4.54
N THR A 73 54.61 17.32 3.59
CA THR A 73 54.87 17.50 2.16
C THR A 73 54.47 18.90 1.66
N LYS A 74 55.09 19.32 0.54
CA LYS A 74 54.63 20.50 -0.20
C LYS A 74 53.23 20.20 -0.75
N LYS A 75 52.35 21.21 -0.79
CA LYS A 75 50.98 21.08 -1.30
C LYS A 75 51.03 20.60 -2.75
N ASP A 76 50.29 19.53 -3.04
CA ASP A 76 50.22 18.98 -4.40
C ASP A 76 49.39 19.90 -5.31
N LYS A 77 49.81 20.09 -6.57
CA LYS A 77 49.20 21.09 -7.48
C LYS A 77 47.75 20.77 -7.85
N ASP A 78 47.33 19.50 -7.75
CA ASP A 78 45.97 19.05 -8.11
C ASP A 78 44.98 18.96 -6.93
N SER A 79 45.45 18.94 -5.68
CA SER A 79 44.58 18.76 -4.51
C SER A 79 44.75 19.79 -3.41
N GLY A 80 45.77 20.67 -3.47
CA GLY A 80 45.91 21.84 -2.59
C GLY A 80 46.12 21.53 -1.10
N ILE A 81 46.20 20.25 -0.71
CA ILE A 81 46.31 19.77 0.66
C ILE A 81 47.74 19.25 0.89
N SER A 82 48.40 19.72 1.95
CA SER A 82 49.66 19.14 2.43
C SER A 82 49.37 17.86 3.19
N GLN A 83 50.09 16.78 2.89
CA GLN A 83 49.93 15.51 3.59
C GLN A 83 50.98 15.36 4.69
N GLU A 84 50.56 14.82 5.83
CA GLU A 84 51.42 14.55 6.98
C GLU A 84 51.76 13.06 7.04
N TYR A 85 53.04 12.78 7.19
CA TYR A 85 53.60 11.44 7.32
C TYR A 85 54.48 11.37 8.57
N TYR A 86 54.69 10.16 9.10
CA TYR A 86 55.70 9.96 10.15
C TYR A 86 56.54 8.71 9.87
N THR A 87 57.79 8.73 10.34
CA THR A 87 58.70 7.57 10.36
C THR A 87 59.39 7.49 11.72
N GLY A 88 59.85 6.31 12.12
CA GLY A 88 60.71 6.17 13.30
C GLY A 88 62.04 6.91 13.14
N VAL A 89 62.62 7.36 14.25
CA VAL A 89 63.94 8.02 14.27
C VAL A 89 65.02 6.97 13.99
N VAL A 90 65.80 7.18 12.93
CA VAL A 90 67.00 6.38 12.61
C VAL A 90 68.20 7.28 12.83
N ASN A 91 69.23 6.79 13.52
CA ASN A 91 70.50 7.51 13.69
C ASN A 91 71.23 7.55 12.36
N ASP A 92 71.05 8.64 11.61
CA ASP A 92 71.63 8.90 10.31
C ASP A 92 72.35 10.25 10.34
N ASP A 93 73.67 10.21 10.48
CA ASP A 93 74.52 11.40 10.61
C ASP A 93 74.55 12.26 9.32
N GLU A 94 74.08 11.73 8.18
CA GLU A 94 74.01 12.47 6.92
C GLU A 94 72.65 13.17 6.70
N LEU A 95 71.63 12.88 7.51
CA LEU A 95 70.26 13.34 7.28
C LEU A 95 70.14 14.87 7.28
N THR A 96 70.80 15.54 8.22
CA THR A 96 70.80 17.01 8.33
C THR A 96 71.40 17.67 7.08
N ASN A 97 72.52 17.14 6.59
CA ASN A 97 73.17 17.61 5.37
C ASN A 97 72.28 17.40 4.12
N ARG A 98 71.51 16.30 4.07
CA ARG A 98 70.57 16.02 2.96
C ARG A 98 69.36 16.95 3.00
N LEU A 99 68.80 17.22 4.18
CA LEU A 99 67.68 18.15 4.35
C LEU A 99 68.09 19.60 4.01
N GLU A 100 69.29 20.01 4.39
CA GLU A 100 69.83 21.33 4.05
C GLU A 100 70.06 21.49 2.54
N LYS A 101 70.66 20.49 1.88
CA LYS A 101 70.80 20.48 0.40
C LYS A 101 69.47 20.52 -0.34
N ALA A 102 68.43 19.88 0.20
CA ALA A 102 67.09 19.87 -0.37
C ALA A 102 66.26 21.14 -0.05
N GLY A 103 66.81 22.05 0.78
CA GLY A 103 66.14 23.30 1.17
C GLY A 103 64.89 23.07 2.04
N VAL A 104 64.90 22.03 2.88
CA VAL A 104 63.78 21.66 3.76
C VAL A 104 63.94 22.34 5.12
N GLU A 105 62.87 22.95 5.64
CA GLU A 105 62.88 23.50 7.01
C GLU A 105 62.83 22.36 8.03
N PHE A 106 63.79 22.28 8.94
CA PHE A 106 63.76 21.28 10.02
C PHE A 106 63.98 21.87 11.41
N ASN A 107 63.27 21.33 12.41
CA ASN A 107 63.39 21.74 13.82
C ASN A 107 63.26 20.53 14.76
N GLN A 108 63.81 20.63 15.97
CA GLN A 108 63.69 19.62 17.02
C GLN A 108 62.87 20.16 18.20
N GLU A 109 61.77 19.49 18.55
CA GLU A 109 60.99 19.86 19.73
C GLU A 109 61.61 19.26 21.00
N ILE A 110 61.84 20.10 22.01
CA ILE A 110 62.23 19.66 23.36
C ILE A 110 60.93 19.55 24.17
N PRO A 111 60.49 18.35 24.60
CA PRO A 111 59.23 18.21 25.30
C PRO A 111 59.33 18.76 26.74
N ASP A 112 58.51 19.78 27.04
CA ASP A 112 58.33 20.33 28.40
C ASP A 112 57.42 19.39 29.21
N THR A 113 58.03 18.38 29.85
CA THR A 113 57.30 17.23 30.38
C THR A 113 56.53 17.50 31.68
N THR A 114 56.84 18.56 32.44
CA THR A 114 56.26 18.74 33.78
C THR A 114 54.87 19.40 33.76
N SER A 115 54.64 20.40 32.90
CA SER A 115 53.35 21.09 32.76
C SER A 115 52.33 20.24 31.99
N ALA A 116 52.77 19.47 31.00
CA ALA A 116 51.94 18.58 30.21
C ALA A 116 51.38 17.39 31.04
N VAL A 117 52.16 16.83 31.96
CA VAL A 117 51.69 15.73 32.83
C VAL A 117 50.64 16.23 33.83
N ALA A 118 50.85 17.39 34.44
CA ALA A 118 49.86 17.97 35.37
C ALA A 118 48.52 18.30 34.68
N MET A 119 48.57 18.87 33.46
CA MET A 119 47.38 19.18 32.68
C MET A 119 46.61 17.90 32.26
N ASN A 120 47.33 16.85 31.84
CA ASN A 120 46.72 15.57 31.46
C ASN A 120 46.04 14.86 32.65
N VAL A 121 46.63 14.92 33.85
CA VAL A 121 46.01 14.35 35.06
C VAL A 121 44.68 15.06 35.37
N ILE A 122 44.66 16.39 35.33
CA ILE A 122 43.44 17.16 35.60
C ILE A 122 42.34 16.86 34.57
N LEU A 123 42.67 16.87 33.28
CA LEU A 123 41.72 16.59 32.19
C LEU A 123 41.21 15.14 32.18
N THR A 124 41.98 14.19 32.72
CA THR A 124 41.55 12.78 32.83
C THR A 124 40.56 12.55 33.97
N PHE A 125 40.78 13.16 35.13
CA PHE A 125 39.95 12.91 36.31
C PHE A 125 38.69 13.79 36.40
N LEU A 126 38.69 14.98 35.79
CA LEU A 126 37.56 15.92 35.83
C LEU A 126 36.27 15.37 35.16
N PRO A 127 36.31 14.73 33.98
CA PRO A 127 35.14 14.11 33.37
C PRO A 127 34.58 12.97 34.20
N ILE A 128 35.44 12.16 34.83
CA ILE A 128 35.04 11.04 35.68
C ILE A 128 34.30 11.57 36.92
N ALA A 129 34.83 12.60 37.58
CA ALA A 129 34.18 13.23 38.72
C ALA A 129 32.81 13.84 38.35
N PHE A 130 32.71 14.48 37.19
CA PHE A 130 31.45 15.03 36.68
C PHE A 130 30.40 13.94 36.43
N PHE A 131 30.76 12.84 35.77
CA PHE A 131 29.85 11.73 35.49
C PHE A 131 29.38 11.01 36.76
N VAL A 132 30.28 10.79 37.72
CA VAL A 132 29.91 10.21 39.03
C VAL A 132 28.94 11.13 39.77
N GLY A 133 29.17 12.44 39.76
CA GLY A 133 28.24 13.43 40.32
C GLY A 133 26.87 13.41 39.65
N MET A 134 26.84 13.35 38.31
CA MET A 134 25.61 13.29 37.53
C MET A 134 24.80 12.01 37.81
N ILE A 135 25.45 10.86 37.94
CA ILE A 135 24.79 9.58 38.24
C ILE A 135 24.21 9.58 39.65
N VAL A 136 24.92 10.12 40.65
CA VAL A 136 24.40 10.24 42.03
C VAL A 136 23.21 11.19 42.09
N TRP A 137 23.22 12.27 41.31
CA TRP A 137 22.08 13.20 41.21
C TRP A 137 20.88 12.57 40.49
N MET A 138 21.10 11.84 39.39
CA MET A 138 20.05 11.18 38.61
C MET A 138 19.40 10.03 39.39
N THR A 139 20.17 9.24 40.13
CA THR A 139 19.66 8.16 41.00
C THR A 139 18.87 8.70 42.18
N LYS A 140 19.29 9.83 42.78
CA LYS A 140 18.47 10.53 43.80
C LYS A 140 17.15 11.06 43.24
N ARG A 141 17.09 11.40 41.94
CA ARG A 141 15.86 11.88 41.29
C ARG A 141 14.94 10.73 40.85
N MET A 142 15.49 9.59 40.41
CA MET A 142 14.72 8.40 40.05
C MET A 142 14.19 7.60 41.26
N SER A 143 14.88 7.64 42.40
CA SER A 143 14.40 6.95 43.61
C SER A 143 13.08 7.52 44.17
N LYS A 144 12.65 8.71 43.75
CA LYS A 144 11.42 9.35 44.21
C LYS A 144 10.21 9.13 43.29
N GLY A 145 10.35 8.34 42.22
CA GLY A 145 9.27 8.01 41.30
C GLY A 145 9.51 6.71 40.54
N GLY A 146 8.99 5.60 41.09
CA GLY A 146 8.79 4.34 40.37
C GLY A 146 10.05 3.61 39.92
N GLY A 147 10.51 2.65 40.73
CA GLY A 147 11.62 1.76 40.37
C GLY A 147 11.35 0.91 39.11
N MET A 148 12.42 0.31 38.60
CA MET A 148 12.57 -0.52 37.38
C MET A 148 11.57 -1.69 37.20
N MET A 149 10.60 -1.87 38.09
CA MET A 149 9.55 -2.89 38.01
C MET A 149 8.36 -2.49 37.08
N GLY A 150 8.43 -1.33 36.43
CA GLY A 150 7.39 -0.79 35.54
C GLY A 150 7.45 -1.21 34.07
N ILE A 151 8.51 -1.91 33.64
CA ILE A 151 8.74 -2.25 32.22
C ILE A 151 7.71 -3.26 31.65
N GLY A 152 6.90 -3.89 32.49
CA GLY A 152 5.89 -4.88 32.06
C GLY A 152 4.41 -4.46 32.19
N LYS A 153 4.10 -3.25 32.68
CA LYS A 153 2.71 -2.76 32.73
C LYS A 153 2.49 -1.79 31.57
N SER A 154 1.80 -2.29 30.54
CA SER A 154 1.37 -1.51 29.39
C SER A 154 0.56 -0.28 29.83
N ASN A 155 1.16 0.91 29.68
CA ASN A 155 0.44 2.19 29.67
C ASN A 155 0.09 2.58 28.21
N ALA A 156 -0.25 1.61 27.36
CA ALA A 156 -0.85 1.94 26.07
C ALA A 156 -2.25 2.48 26.35
N LYS A 157 -2.49 3.74 25.97
CA LYS A 157 -3.84 4.33 26.00
C LYS A 157 -4.73 3.50 25.08
N MET A 158 -5.52 2.60 25.66
CA MET A 158 -6.56 1.88 24.94
C MET A 158 -7.62 2.91 24.55
N TYR A 159 -7.80 3.13 23.25
CA TYR A 159 -8.85 4.02 22.75
C TYR A 159 -10.19 3.30 22.90
N VAL A 160 -10.89 3.61 24.00
CA VAL A 160 -12.25 3.14 24.25
C VAL A 160 -13.20 4.23 23.81
N GLU A 161 -13.85 4.02 22.67
CA GLU A 161 -14.97 4.87 22.24
C GLU A 161 -16.24 4.34 22.91
N LYS A 162 -16.77 5.09 23.89
CA LYS A 162 -18.03 4.72 24.56
C LYS A 162 -19.24 4.81 23.63
N GLN A 163 -19.16 5.68 22.61
CA GLN A 163 -20.15 5.83 21.55
C GLN A 163 -19.39 6.24 20.27
N THR A 164 -19.59 5.49 19.19
CA THR A 164 -18.93 5.73 17.89
C THR A 164 -19.61 6.87 17.12
N GLY A 165 -20.90 7.12 17.36
CA GLY A 165 -21.72 8.10 16.63
C GLY A 165 -22.06 7.71 15.19
N VAL A 166 -21.57 6.55 14.73
CA VAL A 166 -21.79 6.00 13.38
C VAL A 166 -22.77 4.84 13.48
N THR A 167 -23.74 4.78 12.58
CA THR A 167 -24.79 3.74 12.53
C THR A 167 -24.84 3.09 11.14
N PHE A 168 -25.70 2.08 10.94
CA PHE A 168 -25.86 1.47 9.62
C PHE A 168 -26.40 2.43 8.55
N LYS A 169 -26.96 3.58 8.94
CA LYS A 169 -27.39 4.64 8.02
C LYS A 169 -26.23 5.39 7.35
N ASP A 170 -25.05 5.33 7.97
CA ASP A 170 -23.84 6.01 7.49
C ASP A 170 -22.96 5.08 6.64
N VAL A 171 -23.34 3.80 6.52
CA VAL A 171 -22.71 2.82 5.64
C VAL A 171 -23.65 2.58 4.47
N ALA A 172 -23.16 2.68 3.24
CA ALA A 172 -23.94 2.45 2.03
C ALA A 172 -23.25 1.40 1.14
N GLY A 173 -24.04 0.75 0.27
CA GLY A 173 -23.53 -0.21 -0.73
C GLY A 173 -22.90 -1.49 -0.15
N GLN A 174 -23.37 -1.93 1.02
CA GLN A 174 -22.87 -3.12 1.74
C GLN A 174 -24.04 -3.87 2.39
N ASP A 175 -25.12 -4.10 1.66
CA ASP A 175 -26.38 -4.54 2.24
C ASP A 175 -26.31 -6.01 2.72
N GLU A 176 -25.62 -6.90 1.99
CA GLU A 176 -25.41 -8.29 2.43
C GLU A 176 -24.55 -8.37 3.70
N ALA A 177 -23.52 -7.52 3.78
CA ALA A 177 -22.64 -7.45 4.95
C ALA A 177 -23.37 -6.87 6.16
N LYS A 178 -24.25 -5.88 5.97
CA LYS A 178 -25.12 -5.34 7.04
C LYS A 178 -26.11 -6.38 7.54
N GLU A 179 -26.78 -7.11 6.66
CA GLU A 179 -27.72 -8.16 7.05
C GLU A 179 -27.03 -9.22 7.91
N SER A 180 -25.86 -9.69 7.48
CA SER A 180 -25.05 -10.65 8.24
C SER A 180 -24.63 -10.12 9.61
N LEU A 181 -24.38 -8.82 9.73
CA LEU A 181 -23.99 -8.16 10.98
C LEU A 181 -25.20 -7.76 11.85
N GLN A 182 -26.41 -7.68 11.29
CA GLN A 182 -27.62 -7.41 12.05
C GLN A 182 -27.87 -8.52 13.08
N GLU A 183 -27.55 -9.78 12.75
CA GLU A 183 -27.58 -10.89 13.71
C GLU A 183 -26.67 -10.63 14.93
N VAL A 184 -25.49 -10.02 14.70
CA VAL A 184 -24.53 -9.69 15.75
C VAL A 184 -25.03 -8.53 16.62
N VAL A 185 -25.69 -7.54 16.00
CA VAL A 185 -26.33 -6.42 16.71
C VAL A 185 -27.48 -6.91 17.58
N ASP A 186 -28.37 -7.73 17.03
CA ASP A 186 -29.52 -8.30 17.74
C ASP A 186 -29.06 -9.17 18.91
N PHE A 187 -27.95 -9.90 18.72
CA PHE A 187 -27.29 -10.65 19.77
C PHE A 187 -26.81 -9.76 20.92
N LEU A 188 -26.11 -8.67 20.62
CA LEU A 188 -25.59 -7.75 21.64
C LEU A 188 -26.70 -7.04 22.43
N HIS A 189 -27.85 -6.79 21.79
CA HIS A 189 -29.04 -6.22 22.46
C HIS A 189 -29.72 -7.24 23.39
N ASN A 190 -29.88 -8.49 22.96
CA ASN A 190 -30.66 -9.51 23.69
C ASN A 190 -29.95 -10.88 23.74
N PRO A 191 -28.81 -11.00 24.45
CA PRO A 191 -28.05 -12.26 24.47
C PRO A 191 -28.85 -13.44 25.04
N GLY A 192 -29.71 -13.19 26.04
CA GLY A 192 -30.52 -14.21 26.70
C GLY A 192 -31.51 -14.93 25.78
N LYS A 193 -32.03 -14.27 24.73
CA LYS A 193 -32.96 -14.85 23.75
C LYS A 193 -32.34 -16.01 22.98
N TYR A 194 -31.05 -15.90 22.64
CA TYR A 194 -30.31 -16.92 21.92
C TYR A 194 -29.85 -18.04 22.86
N THR A 195 -29.39 -17.68 24.06
CA THR A 195 -28.95 -18.66 25.06
C THR A 195 -30.11 -19.55 25.56
N SER A 196 -31.33 -19.03 25.67
CA SER A 196 -32.50 -19.82 26.12
C SER A 196 -32.89 -20.95 25.17
N VAL A 197 -32.58 -20.82 23.88
CA VAL A 197 -32.84 -21.85 22.84
C VAL A 197 -31.61 -22.76 22.66
N GLY A 198 -30.52 -22.52 23.39
CA GLY A 198 -29.29 -23.30 23.30
C GLY A 198 -28.38 -22.91 22.13
N ALA A 199 -28.64 -21.78 21.46
CA ALA A 199 -27.79 -21.29 20.39
C ALA A 199 -26.43 -20.86 20.97
N LYS A 200 -25.34 -21.35 20.35
CA LYS A 200 -23.98 -20.90 20.67
C LYS A 200 -23.72 -19.58 19.97
N LEU A 201 -23.32 -18.60 20.75
CA LEU A 201 -23.09 -17.24 20.29
C LEU A 201 -21.77 -17.20 19.50
N PRO A 202 -21.73 -16.53 18.33
CA PRO A 202 -20.50 -16.38 17.57
C PRO A 202 -19.51 -15.58 18.40
N LYS A 203 -18.31 -16.14 18.63
CA LYS A 203 -17.28 -15.45 19.43
C LYS A 203 -16.58 -14.37 18.64
N GLY A 204 -16.52 -14.49 17.32
CA GLY A 204 -15.98 -13.46 16.47
C GLY A 204 -16.29 -13.60 14.99
N ALA A 205 -16.26 -12.49 14.28
CA ALA A 205 -16.45 -12.42 12.85
C ALA A 205 -15.26 -11.74 12.17
N LEU A 206 -14.86 -12.28 11.02
CA LEU A 206 -13.81 -11.75 10.17
C LEU A 206 -14.43 -11.02 8.97
N LEU A 207 -14.22 -9.70 8.91
CA LEU A 207 -14.53 -8.84 7.76
C LEU A 207 -13.41 -8.97 6.72
N VAL A 208 -13.76 -9.43 5.52
CA VAL A 208 -12.81 -9.73 4.45
C VAL A 208 -13.17 -8.93 3.22
N GLY A 209 -12.20 -8.25 2.61
CA GLY A 209 -12.44 -7.57 1.33
C GLY A 209 -11.31 -6.62 0.94
N PRO A 210 -11.40 -5.98 -0.23
CA PRO A 210 -10.40 -5.01 -0.69
C PRO A 210 -10.22 -3.84 0.28
N PRO A 211 -9.05 -3.17 0.30
CA PRO A 211 -8.89 -1.94 1.07
C PRO A 211 -9.89 -0.86 0.61
N GLY A 212 -10.31 0.01 1.52
CA GLY A 212 -11.20 1.13 1.18
C GLY A 212 -12.69 0.80 1.01
N THR A 213 -13.12 -0.46 1.19
CA THR A 213 -14.55 -0.86 1.15
C THR A 213 -15.34 -0.55 2.43
N GLY A 214 -14.72 0.10 3.42
CA GLY A 214 -15.41 0.52 4.64
C GLY A 214 -15.51 -0.52 5.75
N LYS A 215 -14.65 -1.55 5.78
CA LYS A 215 -14.61 -2.58 6.86
C LYS A 215 -14.57 -1.97 8.27
N THR A 216 -13.70 -0.99 8.50
CA THR A 216 -13.57 -0.29 9.78
C THR A 216 -14.81 0.56 10.11
N LEU A 217 -15.41 1.19 9.09
CA LEU A 217 -16.64 1.97 9.23
C LEU A 217 -17.82 1.06 9.58
N LEU A 218 -17.92 -0.10 8.94
CA LEU A 218 -18.93 -1.11 9.20
C LEU A 218 -18.82 -1.65 10.62
N ALA A 219 -17.61 -1.96 11.11
CA ALA A 219 -17.40 -2.38 12.49
C ALA A 219 -17.84 -1.30 13.52
N LYS A 220 -17.56 -0.02 13.24
CA LYS A 220 -18.03 1.10 14.07
C LYS A 220 -19.54 1.25 14.05
N ALA A 221 -20.18 1.01 12.90
CA ALA A 221 -21.62 1.06 12.72
C ALA A 221 -22.32 -0.05 13.53
N VAL A 222 -21.78 -1.27 13.55
CA VAL A 222 -22.29 -2.37 14.39
C VAL A 222 -22.30 -1.98 15.87
N ALA A 223 -21.22 -1.36 16.36
CA ALA A 223 -21.14 -0.91 17.75
C ALA A 223 -22.14 0.22 18.06
N GLY A 224 -22.33 1.16 17.12
CA GLY A 224 -23.29 2.24 17.25
C GLY A 224 -24.74 1.76 17.26
N GLU A 225 -25.07 0.79 16.41
CA GLU A 225 -26.41 0.18 16.33
C GLU A 225 -26.73 -0.65 17.60
N ALA A 226 -25.73 -1.39 18.10
CA ALA A 226 -25.81 -2.13 19.35
C ALA A 226 -25.73 -1.23 20.61
N LYS A 227 -25.28 0.02 20.47
CA LYS A 227 -25.03 0.97 21.57
C LYS A 227 -24.12 0.42 22.67
N VAL A 228 -23.08 -0.33 22.27
CA VAL A 228 -22.09 -0.91 23.19
C VAL A 228 -20.72 -0.24 23.05
N PRO A 229 -19.85 -0.30 24.07
CA PRO A 229 -18.48 0.21 23.97
C PRO A 229 -17.70 -0.46 22.82
N PHE A 230 -16.89 0.34 22.12
CA PHE A 230 -16.08 -0.11 21.00
C PHE A 230 -14.59 0.05 21.32
N PHE A 231 -13.85 -1.06 21.27
CA PHE A 231 -12.39 -1.08 21.40
C PHE A 231 -11.78 -1.25 20.02
N SER A 232 -11.02 -0.27 19.55
CA SER A 232 -10.37 -0.33 18.23
C SER A 232 -8.86 -0.41 18.36
N LEU A 233 -8.25 -1.45 17.81
CA LEU A 233 -6.80 -1.62 17.74
C LEU A 233 -6.38 -2.06 16.33
N SER A 234 -5.18 -1.67 15.89
CA SER A 234 -4.56 -2.25 14.70
C SER A 234 -3.74 -3.47 15.09
N GLY A 235 -3.74 -4.52 14.27
CA GLY A 235 -2.94 -5.72 14.42
C GLY A 235 -1.44 -5.41 14.52
N SER A 236 -0.98 -4.38 13.82
CA SER A 236 0.39 -3.89 13.90
C SER A 236 0.78 -3.40 15.30
N ALA A 237 -0.17 -2.93 16.11
CA ALA A 237 0.08 -2.47 17.48
C ALA A 237 0.48 -3.61 18.44
N PHE A 238 0.34 -4.85 18.02
CA PHE A 238 0.76 -6.02 18.79
C PHE A 238 2.14 -6.55 18.39
N VAL A 239 2.71 -6.06 17.28
CA VAL A 239 4.04 -6.48 16.78
C VAL A 239 5.10 -5.52 17.34
N GLU A 240 5.94 -6.03 18.24
CA GLU A 240 6.96 -5.24 18.94
C GLU A 240 8.33 -5.94 18.88
N MET A 241 9.41 -5.17 19.05
CA MET A 241 10.77 -5.73 19.09
C MET A 241 11.04 -6.58 20.35
N TYR A 242 10.22 -6.41 21.39
CA TYR A 242 10.38 -7.07 22.68
C TYR A 242 9.46 -8.28 22.79
N VAL A 243 10.06 -9.46 22.91
CA VAL A 243 9.35 -10.74 23.10
C VAL A 243 8.39 -10.65 24.29
N GLY A 244 7.15 -11.06 24.08
CA GLY A 244 6.11 -11.13 25.12
C GLY A 244 5.35 -9.83 25.39
N VAL A 245 5.76 -8.68 24.82
CA VAL A 245 5.01 -7.41 24.96
C VAL A 245 3.67 -7.51 24.24
N GLY A 246 3.64 -8.01 23.01
CA GLY A 246 2.41 -8.24 22.24
C GLY A 246 1.41 -9.13 22.99
N ALA A 247 1.86 -10.30 23.47
CA ALA A 247 1.04 -11.21 24.27
C ALA A 247 0.53 -10.56 25.59
N SER A 248 1.30 -9.69 26.25
CA SER A 248 0.79 -8.96 27.42
C SER A 248 -0.32 -7.97 27.05
N ARG A 249 -0.19 -7.27 25.92
CA ARG A 249 -1.22 -6.34 25.43
C ARG A 249 -2.52 -7.05 25.08
N VAL A 250 -2.45 -8.23 24.47
CA VAL A 250 -3.63 -9.06 24.21
C VAL A 250 -4.35 -9.40 25.51
N ARG A 251 -3.63 -9.87 26.54
CA ARG A 251 -4.23 -10.16 27.85
C ARG A 251 -4.89 -8.95 28.50
N ASP A 252 -4.21 -7.80 28.48
CA ASP A 252 -4.72 -6.57 29.07
C ASP A 252 -5.97 -6.06 28.32
N LEU A 253 -6.01 -6.22 26.98
CA LEU A 253 -7.18 -5.92 26.15
C LEU A 253 -8.39 -6.74 26.55
N PHE A 254 -8.27 -8.06 26.56
CA PHE A 254 -9.37 -8.95 26.91
C PHE A 254 -9.85 -8.75 28.35
N LYS A 255 -8.93 -8.50 29.29
CA LYS A 255 -9.28 -8.19 30.68
C LYS A 255 -10.09 -6.90 30.81
N GLN A 256 -9.74 -5.84 30.09
CA GLN A 256 -10.47 -4.58 30.11
C GLN A 256 -11.84 -4.70 29.42
N ALA A 257 -11.88 -5.37 28.27
CA ALA A 257 -13.12 -5.62 27.54
C ALA A 257 -14.11 -6.44 28.39
N GLN A 258 -13.63 -7.46 29.12
CA GLN A 258 -14.48 -8.27 29.99
C GLN A 258 -15.07 -7.48 31.17
N GLN A 259 -14.39 -6.42 31.64
CA GLN A 259 -14.91 -5.53 32.68
C GLN A 259 -15.99 -4.57 32.16
N MET A 260 -16.01 -4.31 30.85
CA MET A 260 -16.94 -3.40 30.18
C MET A 260 -17.97 -4.12 29.30
N ALA A 261 -18.10 -5.45 29.45
CA ALA A 261 -19.03 -6.24 28.66
C ALA A 261 -20.51 -5.91 29.02
N PRO A 262 -21.45 -5.88 28.06
CA PRO A 262 -21.28 -6.23 26.65
C PRO A 262 -20.50 -5.17 25.85
N CYS A 263 -19.58 -5.60 24.98
CA CYS A 263 -18.76 -4.70 24.16
C CYS A 263 -18.21 -5.40 22.91
N ILE A 264 -17.69 -4.61 21.97
CA ILE A 264 -17.04 -5.09 20.75
C ILE A 264 -15.54 -4.77 20.79
N ILE A 265 -14.71 -5.78 20.51
CA ILE A 265 -13.29 -5.61 20.22
C ILE A 265 -13.13 -5.67 18.71
N PHE A 266 -12.55 -4.63 18.10
CA PHE A 266 -12.20 -4.57 16.70
C PHE A 266 -10.68 -4.58 16.52
N ILE A 267 -10.18 -5.54 15.74
CA ILE A 267 -8.77 -5.63 15.34
C ILE A 267 -8.67 -5.43 13.82
N ASP A 268 -8.18 -4.27 13.40
CA ASP A 268 -7.86 -4.01 12.00
C ASP A 268 -6.56 -4.70 11.60
N GLU A 269 -6.36 -5.02 10.33
CA GLU A 269 -5.12 -5.66 9.81
C GLU A 269 -4.67 -6.87 10.65
N ILE A 270 -5.61 -7.79 10.95
CA ILE A 270 -5.32 -8.97 11.78
C ILE A 270 -4.20 -9.84 11.18
N ASP A 271 -3.95 -9.76 9.88
CA ASP A 271 -2.86 -10.44 9.17
C ASP A 271 -1.45 -10.02 9.63
N ALA A 272 -1.30 -8.89 10.32
CA ALA A 272 -0.03 -8.50 10.93
C ALA A 272 0.45 -9.49 12.01
N ILE A 273 -0.49 -10.07 12.78
CA ILE A 273 -0.23 -11.07 13.83
C ILE A 273 -0.76 -12.46 13.50
N GLY A 274 -1.70 -12.56 12.55
CA GLY A 274 -2.39 -13.77 12.20
C GLY A 274 -1.77 -14.55 11.05
N LYS A 275 -0.58 -14.17 10.55
CA LYS A 275 0.04 -14.83 9.41
C LYS A 275 0.43 -16.29 9.72
N SER A 276 0.13 -17.21 8.81
CA SER A 276 0.53 -18.61 8.91
C SER A 276 2.06 -18.76 8.93
N ARG A 277 2.55 -19.80 9.60
CA ARG A 277 3.98 -20.14 9.68
C ARG A 277 4.59 -20.32 8.29
N ASP A 278 5.29 -19.31 7.79
CA ASP A 278 6.27 -19.52 6.73
C ASP A 278 7.51 -20.16 7.37
N ASN A 279 8.02 -21.23 6.75
CA ASN A 279 9.19 -22.04 7.15
C ASN A 279 10.53 -21.25 7.18
N GLN A 280 10.49 -19.93 7.34
CA GLN A 280 11.65 -19.07 7.34
C GLN A 280 12.27 -19.02 8.73
N MET A 281 13.36 -19.78 8.87
CA MET A 281 14.13 -19.98 10.09
C MET A 281 14.65 -18.63 10.64
N GLY A 282 14.02 -18.11 11.72
CA GLY A 282 14.68 -17.14 12.62
C GLY A 282 14.01 -15.80 12.95
N GLY A 283 12.72 -15.56 12.65
CA GLY A 283 12.12 -14.23 12.89
C GLY A 283 10.67 -14.16 13.42
N ASN A 284 10.02 -15.29 13.70
CA ASN A 284 8.57 -15.33 13.96
C ASN A 284 8.15 -15.53 15.43
N ASP A 285 9.08 -15.70 16.37
CA ASP A 285 8.74 -16.14 17.73
C ASP A 285 7.81 -15.17 18.49
N GLU A 286 7.97 -13.85 18.30
CA GLU A 286 7.15 -12.83 18.96
C GLU A 286 5.71 -12.79 18.41
N ARG A 287 5.57 -12.83 17.08
CA ARG A 287 4.26 -12.84 16.42
C ARG A 287 3.51 -14.12 16.75
N GLU A 288 4.20 -15.26 16.73
CA GLU A 288 3.61 -16.55 17.11
C GLU A 288 3.16 -16.57 18.57
N GLN A 289 3.96 -16.01 19.48
CA GLN A 289 3.56 -15.93 20.89
C GLN A 289 2.31 -15.06 21.06
N THR A 290 2.25 -13.93 20.37
CA THR A 290 1.11 -13.01 20.41
C THR A 290 -0.14 -13.64 19.79
N LEU A 291 0.00 -14.35 18.66
CA LEU A 291 -1.07 -15.11 18.03
C LEU A 291 -1.61 -16.20 18.96
N ASN A 292 -0.73 -17.01 19.54
CA ASN A 292 -1.13 -18.07 20.47
C ASN A 292 -1.84 -17.51 21.70
N GLN A 293 -1.42 -16.34 22.20
CA GLN A 293 -2.11 -15.67 23.30
C GLN A 293 -3.51 -15.21 22.87
N LEU A 294 -3.66 -14.65 21.67
CA LEU A 294 -4.98 -14.27 21.13
C LEU A 294 -5.91 -15.48 21.03
N LEU A 295 -5.41 -16.61 20.50
CA LEU A 295 -6.16 -17.86 20.43
C LEU A 295 -6.58 -18.36 21.82
N ALA A 296 -5.67 -18.30 22.80
CA ALA A 296 -5.95 -18.70 24.18
C ALA A 296 -7.02 -17.82 24.83
N GLU A 297 -6.97 -16.50 24.62
CA GLU A 297 -8.02 -15.60 25.12
C GLU A 297 -9.37 -15.89 24.45
N MET A 298 -9.39 -16.09 23.12
CA MET A 298 -10.62 -16.40 22.36
C MET A 298 -11.27 -17.71 22.82
N ASP A 299 -10.48 -18.74 23.08
CA ASP A 299 -10.98 -20.02 23.59
C ASP A 299 -11.43 -19.89 25.06
N GLY A 300 -10.74 -19.04 25.85
CA GLY A 300 -10.88 -18.94 27.30
C GLY A 300 -12.10 -18.16 27.83
N PHE A 301 -12.73 -17.28 27.04
CA PHE A 301 -13.91 -16.54 27.52
C PHE A 301 -15.23 -17.26 27.23
N GLU A 302 -16.14 -17.22 28.22
CA GLU A 302 -17.52 -17.69 28.07
C GLU A 302 -18.32 -16.73 27.19
N SER A 303 -19.00 -17.28 26.19
CA SER A 303 -19.82 -16.54 25.23
C SER A 303 -20.98 -15.76 25.88
N ASN A 304 -21.39 -16.13 27.09
CA ASN A 304 -22.55 -15.58 27.78
C ASN A 304 -22.38 -14.12 28.27
N LYS A 305 -21.18 -13.55 28.22
CA LYS A 305 -20.92 -12.17 28.68
C LYS A 305 -21.19 -11.09 27.62
N GLY A 306 -21.58 -11.46 26.39
CA GLY A 306 -21.85 -10.48 25.32
C GLY A 306 -20.59 -9.77 24.80
N LEU A 307 -19.48 -10.48 24.72
CA LEU A 307 -18.23 -10.00 24.14
C LEU A 307 -18.08 -10.55 22.71
N VAL A 308 -17.96 -9.67 21.72
CA VAL A 308 -17.78 -10.05 20.31
C VAL A 308 -16.45 -9.51 19.78
N LEU A 309 -15.68 -10.39 19.13
CA LEU A 309 -14.45 -10.00 18.44
C LEU A 309 -14.71 -9.81 16.94
N LEU A 310 -14.55 -8.60 16.43
CA LEU A 310 -14.53 -8.31 15.01
C LEU A 310 -13.07 -8.13 14.56
N ALA A 311 -12.71 -8.70 13.42
CA ALA A 311 -11.40 -8.47 12.82
C ALA A 311 -11.55 -8.11 11.34
N ALA A 312 -10.65 -7.31 10.80
CA ALA A 312 -10.61 -6.99 9.37
C ALA A 312 -9.28 -7.43 8.75
N THR A 313 -9.34 -7.95 7.52
CA THR A 313 -8.15 -8.22 6.71
C THR A 313 -8.43 -7.98 5.23
N ASN A 314 -7.37 -7.62 4.51
CA ASN A 314 -7.36 -7.62 3.05
C ASN A 314 -6.74 -8.91 2.49
N ARG A 315 -6.28 -9.85 3.34
CA ARG A 315 -5.51 -11.04 2.94
C ARG A 315 -5.94 -12.29 3.71
N PRO A 316 -7.18 -12.78 3.52
CA PRO A 316 -7.68 -13.93 4.25
C PRO A 316 -6.86 -15.21 4.01
N GLU A 317 -6.19 -15.34 2.86
CA GLU A 317 -5.44 -16.53 2.45
C GLU A 317 -4.12 -16.75 3.21
N ILE A 318 -3.52 -15.67 3.75
CA ILE A 318 -2.27 -15.78 4.54
C ILE A 318 -2.54 -16.00 6.03
N LEU A 319 -3.81 -15.95 6.45
CA LEU A 319 -4.17 -16.12 7.85
C LEU A 319 -3.99 -17.58 8.30
N ASP A 320 -3.54 -17.75 9.53
CA ASP A 320 -3.42 -19.06 10.15
C ASP A 320 -4.82 -19.72 10.22
N PRO A 321 -4.99 -20.93 9.64
CA PRO A 321 -6.26 -21.64 9.68
C PRO A 321 -6.81 -21.87 11.09
N ALA A 322 -5.97 -21.83 12.12
CA ALA A 322 -6.37 -21.91 13.52
C ALA A 322 -7.30 -20.76 13.92
N LEU A 323 -7.12 -19.54 13.38
CA LEU A 323 -8.00 -18.40 13.66
C LEU A 323 -9.42 -18.62 13.14
N LEU A 324 -9.56 -19.41 12.08
CA LEU A 324 -10.80 -19.61 11.33
C LEU A 324 -11.59 -20.85 11.78
N ARG A 325 -11.16 -21.49 12.88
CA ARG A 325 -11.84 -22.67 13.44
C ARG A 325 -13.10 -22.26 14.22
N PRO A 326 -14.12 -23.14 14.28
CA PRO A 326 -15.32 -22.89 15.08
C PRO A 326 -15.00 -22.51 16.53
N GLY A 327 -15.69 -21.49 17.05
CA GLY A 327 -15.43 -20.92 18.38
C GLY A 327 -14.39 -19.80 18.40
N ARG A 328 -13.82 -19.42 17.25
CA ARG A 328 -12.91 -18.28 17.08
C ARG A 328 -13.50 -17.26 16.11
N PHE A 329 -12.92 -17.06 14.92
CA PHE A 329 -13.58 -16.36 13.82
C PHE A 329 -14.44 -17.35 13.03
N ASP A 330 -15.59 -17.68 13.60
CA ASP A 330 -16.52 -18.66 13.05
C ASP A 330 -17.37 -18.08 11.90
N ARG A 331 -17.50 -16.76 11.82
CA ARG A 331 -18.15 -16.06 10.70
C ARG A 331 -17.13 -15.36 9.83
N ARG A 332 -17.29 -15.51 8.51
CA ARG A 332 -16.59 -14.70 7.51
C ARG A 332 -17.62 -13.86 6.77
N ILE A 333 -17.45 -12.54 6.83
CA ILE A 333 -18.35 -11.58 6.21
C ILE A 333 -17.55 -10.90 5.12
N ILE A 334 -18.01 -11.09 3.89
CA ILE A 334 -17.36 -10.55 2.71
C ILE A 334 -17.86 -9.11 2.52
N VAL A 335 -16.92 -8.17 2.39
CA VAL A 335 -17.15 -6.74 2.19
C VAL A 335 -16.55 -6.38 0.85
N GLU A 336 -17.34 -6.61 -0.20
CA GLU A 336 -16.93 -6.45 -1.60
C GLU A 336 -16.97 -4.99 -2.04
N LYS A 337 -16.53 -4.74 -3.29
CA LYS A 337 -16.69 -3.42 -3.89
C LYS A 337 -18.18 -3.16 -4.12
N PRO A 338 -18.66 -1.92 -3.92
CA PRO A 338 -20.05 -1.59 -4.18
C PRO A 338 -20.40 -1.75 -5.67
N ASP A 339 -21.60 -2.29 -5.93
CA ASP A 339 -22.27 -2.29 -7.23
C ASP A 339 -22.72 -0.88 -7.63
N LEU A 340 -23.27 -0.69 -8.84
CA LEU A 340 -23.74 0.62 -9.31
C LEU A 340 -24.67 1.30 -8.30
N LYS A 341 -25.67 0.56 -7.81
CA LYS A 341 -26.64 1.07 -6.83
C LYS A 341 -25.94 1.45 -5.53
N GLY A 342 -25.04 0.61 -5.04
CA GLY A 342 -24.21 0.86 -3.88
C GLY A 342 -23.32 2.09 -4.04
N ARG A 343 -22.69 2.29 -5.20
CA ARG A 343 -21.88 3.48 -5.50
C ARG A 343 -22.72 4.75 -5.47
N VAL A 344 -23.91 4.73 -6.06
CA VAL A 344 -24.87 5.84 -6.00
C VAL A 344 -25.22 6.17 -4.54
N GLU A 345 -25.52 5.16 -3.73
CA GLU A 345 -25.85 5.38 -2.31
C GLU A 345 -24.65 5.87 -1.49
N VAL A 346 -23.43 5.39 -1.77
CA VAL A 346 -22.20 5.89 -1.14
C VAL A 346 -21.96 7.34 -1.51
N LEU A 347 -22.10 7.71 -2.79
CA LEU A 347 -22.01 9.10 -3.25
C LEU A 347 -23.07 9.98 -2.57
N LYS A 348 -24.31 9.49 -2.43
CA LYS A 348 -25.38 10.20 -1.71
C LYS A 348 -25.01 10.44 -0.26
N VAL A 349 -24.52 9.43 0.47
CA VAL A 349 -24.10 9.58 1.87
C VAL A 349 -23.02 10.64 2.02
N HIS A 350 -21.98 10.61 1.18
CA HIS A 350 -20.89 11.58 1.25
C HIS A 350 -21.27 12.97 0.71
N SER A 351 -22.30 13.08 -0.12
CA SER A 351 -22.80 14.37 -0.62
C SER A 351 -23.65 15.15 0.39
N LYS A 352 -24.15 14.54 1.47
CA LYS A 352 -25.07 15.19 2.42
C LYS A 352 -24.51 16.47 3.05
N ASP A 353 -23.22 16.48 3.33
CA ASP A 353 -22.53 17.61 3.96
C ASP A 353 -21.95 18.61 2.95
N VAL A 354 -22.12 18.35 1.64
CA VAL A 354 -21.59 19.17 0.55
C VAL A 354 -22.74 19.85 -0.20
N LYS A 355 -22.60 21.16 -0.44
CA LYS A 355 -23.60 21.90 -1.23
C LYS A 355 -23.45 21.53 -2.71
N MET A 356 -24.50 20.94 -3.27
CA MET A 356 -24.58 20.54 -4.69
C MET A 356 -25.53 21.47 -5.46
N ASP A 357 -25.24 21.68 -6.74
CA ASP A 357 -26.10 22.36 -7.71
C ASP A 357 -27.19 21.42 -8.25
N GLU A 358 -28.27 21.97 -8.82
CA GLU A 358 -29.38 21.20 -9.42
C GLU A 358 -28.95 20.39 -10.64
N THR A 359 -27.79 20.72 -11.23
CA THR A 359 -27.20 20.05 -12.39
C THR A 359 -26.55 18.70 -12.07
N VAL A 360 -26.42 18.35 -10.79
CA VAL A 360 -25.67 17.16 -10.35
C VAL A 360 -26.46 15.87 -10.59
N ASN A 361 -25.88 14.98 -11.39
CA ASN A 361 -26.36 13.61 -11.59
C ASN A 361 -25.33 12.61 -11.04
N LEU A 362 -25.61 12.04 -9.87
CA LEU A 362 -24.73 11.07 -9.20
C LEU A 362 -24.73 9.70 -9.88
N GLU A 363 -25.75 9.36 -10.67
CA GLU A 363 -25.83 8.08 -11.39
C GLU A 363 -24.80 8.02 -12.51
N GLU A 364 -24.64 9.12 -13.26
CA GLU A 364 -23.59 9.25 -14.28
C GLU A 364 -22.19 9.11 -13.67
N ILE A 365 -21.97 9.70 -12.49
CA ILE A 365 -20.69 9.58 -11.78
C ILE A 365 -20.47 8.15 -11.30
N ALA A 366 -21.52 7.46 -10.81
CA ALA A 366 -21.42 6.06 -10.39
C ALA A 366 -21.12 5.10 -11.55
N LEU A 367 -21.57 5.41 -12.77
CA LEU A 367 -21.22 4.69 -13.99
C LEU A 367 -19.76 4.94 -14.39
N ALA A 368 -19.33 6.21 -14.41
CA ALA A 368 -17.96 6.62 -14.74
C ALA A 368 -16.91 6.13 -13.73
N THR A 369 -17.34 5.69 -12.55
CA THR A 369 -16.48 5.21 -11.45
C THR A 369 -16.58 3.70 -11.24
N SER A 370 -16.86 2.95 -12.30
CA SER A 370 -16.92 1.48 -12.26
C SER A 370 -15.66 0.89 -11.58
N GLY A 371 -15.88 0.01 -10.62
CA GLY A 371 -14.81 -0.64 -9.84
C GLY A 371 -14.14 0.22 -8.76
N ALA A 372 -14.56 1.48 -8.55
CA ALA A 372 -14.11 2.33 -7.45
C ALA A 372 -14.59 1.80 -6.08
N VAL A 373 -13.78 1.97 -5.04
CA VAL A 373 -14.15 1.60 -3.67
C VAL A 373 -14.76 2.79 -2.91
N GLY A 374 -15.42 2.53 -1.79
CA GLY A 374 -16.11 3.57 -1.01
C GLY A 374 -15.20 4.74 -0.60
N SER A 375 -13.93 4.46 -0.25
CA SER A 375 -12.96 5.52 0.04
C SER A 375 -12.62 6.41 -1.16
N ASP A 376 -12.60 5.84 -2.37
CA ASP A 376 -12.32 6.60 -3.59
C ASP A 376 -13.50 7.53 -3.89
N LEU A 377 -14.73 7.03 -3.78
CA LEU A 377 -15.96 7.81 -3.97
C LEU A 377 -16.06 8.95 -2.94
N ALA A 378 -15.75 8.69 -1.68
CA ALA A 378 -15.69 9.72 -0.65
C ALA A 378 -14.64 10.80 -0.99
N ASN A 379 -13.48 10.39 -1.50
CA ASN A 379 -12.43 11.31 -1.91
C ASN A 379 -12.82 12.12 -3.15
N MET A 380 -13.56 11.54 -4.11
CA MET A 380 -14.08 12.26 -5.29
C MET A 380 -15.04 13.38 -4.89
N ILE A 381 -15.97 13.12 -3.98
CA ILE A 381 -16.88 14.17 -3.46
C ILE A 381 -16.09 15.30 -2.79
N ASN A 382 -15.07 14.96 -2.00
CA ASN A 382 -14.22 15.95 -1.34
C ASN A 382 -13.37 16.76 -2.32
N GLU A 383 -12.74 16.14 -3.32
CA GLU A 383 -11.98 16.86 -4.36
C GLU A 383 -12.91 17.74 -5.22
N ALA A 384 -14.14 17.31 -5.50
CA ALA A 384 -15.13 18.14 -6.20
C ALA A 384 -15.50 19.39 -5.40
N ALA A 385 -15.69 19.25 -4.07
CA ALA A 385 -15.89 20.39 -3.18
C ALA A 385 -14.70 21.36 -3.17
N ILE A 386 -13.48 20.82 -3.12
CA ILE A 386 -12.25 21.64 -3.20
C ILE A 386 -12.17 22.38 -4.54
N ASN A 387 -12.52 21.73 -5.65
CA ASN A 387 -12.51 22.33 -6.98
C ASN A 387 -13.56 23.44 -7.11
N ALA A 388 -14.78 23.23 -6.61
CA ALA A 388 -15.79 24.29 -6.56
C ALA A 388 -15.27 25.54 -5.83
N VAL A 389 -14.65 25.36 -4.66
CA VAL A 389 -14.06 26.46 -3.88
C VAL A 389 -12.90 27.15 -4.62
N LYS A 390 -12.01 26.38 -5.26
CA LYS A 390 -10.91 26.95 -6.08
C LYS A 390 -11.43 27.83 -7.22
N HIS A 391 -12.56 27.47 -7.80
CA HIS A 391 -13.23 28.23 -8.85
C HIS A 391 -14.14 29.36 -8.31
N GLY A 392 -14.12 29.63 -7.00
CA GLY A 392 -14.92 30.67 -6.37
C GLY A 392 -16.42 30.39 -6.32
N ARG A 393 -16.83 29.12 -6.49
CA ARG A 393 -18.23 28.68 -6.40
C ARG A 393 -18.57 28.24 -4.98
N ASN A 394 -19.85 28.39 -4.62
CA ASN A 394 -20.41 28.02 -3.31
C ASN A 394 -21.14 26.67 -3.32
N ALA A 395 -21.29 26.06 -4.50
CA ALA A 395 -21.89 24.76 -4.71
C ALA A 395 -21.10 24.00 -5.79
N VAL A 396 -21.07 22.68 -5.66
CA VAL A 396 -20.44 21.74 -6.58
C VAL A 396 -21.39 21.47 -7.75
N CYS A 397 -20.88 21.52 -8.97
CA CYS A 397 -21.66 21.17 -10.17
C CYS A 397 -21.14 19.88 -10.82
N GLN A 398 -21.83 19.40 -11.86
CA GLN A 398 -21.49 18.15 -12.55
C GLN A 398 -20.05 18.13 -13.10
N SER A 399 -19.54 19.26 -13.62
CA SER A 399 -18.18 19.33 -14.14
C SER A 399 -17.12 19.12 -13.06
N ASP A 400 -17.39 19.56 -11.83
CA ASP A 400 -16.46 19.43 -10.70
C ASP A 400 -16.34 17.99 -10.25
N LEU A 401 -17.45 17.24 -10.32
CA LEU A 401 -17.49 15.82 -10.03
C LEU A 401 -16.71 15.03 -11.09
N PHE A 402 -16.92 15.29 -12.38
CA PHE A 402 -16.14 14.65 -13.44
C PHE A 402 -14.64 14.97 -13.33
N GLU A 403 -14.27 16.23 -13.05
CA GLU A 403 -12.87 16.57 -12.80
C GLU A 403 -12.30 15.84 -11.58
N ALA A 404 -13.09 15.68 -10.52
CA ALA A 404 -12.68 14.93 -9.34
C ALA A 404 -12.49 13.43 -9.63
N VAL A 405 -13.34 12.82 -10.45
CA VAL A 405 -13.17 11.45 -10.95
C VAL A 405 -11.82 11.30 -11.65
N GLU A 406 -11.47 12.22 -12.55
CA GLU A 406 -10.18 12.22 -13.24
C GLU A 406 -9.00 12.39 -12.26
N VAL A 407 -9.12 13.30 -11.30
CA VAL A 407 -8.07 13.54 -10.30
C VAL A 407 -7.83 12.32 -9.42
N VAL A 408 -8.88 11.59 -9.04
CA VAL A 408 -8.76 10.42 -8.16
C VAL A 408 -8.28 9.19 -8.93
N LEU A 409 -8.77 8.97 -10.17
CA LEU A 409 -8.43 7.78 -10.96
C LEU A 409 -7.11 7.91 -11.75
N VAL A 410 -6.82 9.10 -12.30
CA VAL A 410 -5.70 9.33 -13.24
C VAL A 410 -4.66 10.30 -12.67
N GLY A 411 -5.05 11.15 -11.71
CA GLY A 411 -4.17 12.10 -11.03
C GLY A 411 -4.33 13.55 -11.49
N LYS A 412 -3.60 14.45 -10.83
CA LYS A 412 -3.67 15.90 -11.05
C LYS A 412 -2.93 16.30 -12.32
N GLU A 413 -3.38 17.39 -12.94
CA GLU A 413 -2.73 17.96 -14.13
C GLU A 413 -1.33 18.50 -13.82
N LYS A 414 -0.36 18.15 -14.66
CA LYS A 414 0.99 18.71 -14.61
C LYS A 414 1.09 19.92 -15.54
N LYS A 415 0.80 21.11 -15.01
CA LYS A 415 0.90 22.38 -15.76
C LYS A 415 2.31 22.72 -16.24
N ASP A 416 3.33 22.23 -15.54
CA ASP A 416 4.74 22.54 -15.85
C ASP A 416 5.36 21.65 -16.93
N ARG A 417 4.66 20.60 -17.38
CA ARG A 417 5.18 19.67 -18.39
C ARG A 417 4.74 20.11 -19.78
N ILE A 418 5.55 20.98 -20.40
CA ILE A 418 5.33 21.42 -21.78
C ILE A 418 5.87 20.34 -22.73
N MET A 419 4.99 19.76 -23.54
CA MET A 419 5.36 18.82 -24.60
C MET A 419 5.83 19.56 -25.85
N SER A 420 6.81 19.00 -26.56
CA SER A 420 7.20 19.51 -27.88
C SER A 420 6.05 19.35 -28.90
N GLN A 421 6.09 20.09 -30.01
CA GLN A 421 5.08 19.96 -31.06
C GLN A 421 5.04 18.55 -31.67
N GLU A 422 6.20 17.91 -31.81
CA GLU A 422 6.29 16.53 -32.31
C GLU A 422 5.71 15.53 -31.32
N GLU A 423 6.06 15.61 -30.03
CA GLU A 423 5.47 14.74 -29.00
C GLU A 423 3.96 14.94 -28.89
N ARG A 424 3.49 16.19 -28.91
CA ARG A 424 2.06 16.51 -28.88
C ARG A 424 1.33 15.87 -30.05
N ARG A 425 1.93 15.92 -31.25
CA ARG A 425 1.39 15.27 -32.45
C ARG A 425 1.33 13.76 -32.26
N ILE A 426 2.43 13.13 -31.85
CA ILE A 426 2.48 11.67 -31.65
C ILE A 426 1.42 11.21 -30.65
N VAL A 427 1.35 11.85 -29.47
CA VAL A 427 0.36 11.52 -28.44
C VAL A 427 -1.06 11.74 -28.94
N SER A 428 -1.33 12.79 -29.71
CA SER A 428 -2.67 13.01 -30.26
C SER A 428 -3.10 11.86 -31.18
N TYR A 429 -2.21 11.39 -32.06
CA TYR A 429 -2.51 10.23 -32.91
C TYR A 429 -2.63 8.93 -32.12
N HIS A 430 -1.85 8.77 -31.04
CA HIS A 430 -1.94 7.64 -30.14
C HIS A 430 -3.32 7.57 -29.46
N GLU A 431 -3.76 8.65 -28.82
CA GLU A 431 -5.05 8.70 -28.12
C GLU A 431 -6.24 8.57 -29.10
N VAL A 432 -6.16 9.23 -30.27
CA VAL A 432 -7.20 9.07 -31.30
C VAL A 432 -7.22 7.65 -31.86
N GLY A 433 -6.07 6.98 -31.93
CA GLY A 433 -6.01 5.56 -32.30
C GLY A 433 -6.88 4.69 -31.42
N HIS A 434 -6.74 4.82 -30.10
CA HIS A 434 -7.59 4.13 -29.12
C HIS A 434 -9.07 4.46 -29.32
N ALA A 435 -9.41 5.76 -29.38
CA ALA A 435 -10.79 6.21 -29.48
C ALA A 435 -11.47 5.75 -30.78
N LEU A 436 -10.78 5.86 -31.92
CA LEU A 436 -11.31 5.50 -33.23
C LEU A 436 -11.57 4.00 -33.33
N VAL A 437 -10.61 3.17 -32.93
CA VAL A 437 -10.79 1.70 -32.95
C VAL A 437 -11.95 1.28 -32.04
N SER A 438 -12.04 1.88 -30.84
CA SER A 438 -13.16 1.58 -29.94
C SER A 438 -14.52 2.01 -30.52
N ALA A 439 -14.58 3.14 -31.24
CA ALA A 439 -15.81 3.57 -31.89
C ALA A 439 -16.22 2.70 -33.09
N LEU A 440 -15.25 2.09 -33.79
CA LEU A 440 -15.49 1.20 -34.93
C LEU A 440 -15.92 -0.21 -34.49
N GLN A 441 -15.63 -0.61 -33.26
CA GLN A 441 -15.94 -1.94 -32.74
C GLN A 441 -17.29 -1.96 -32.03
N LYS A 442 -18.17 -2.88 -32.44
CA LYS A 442 -19.53 -3.01 -31.85
C LYS A 442 -19.51 -3.40 -30.37
N ASP A 443 -18.52 -4.20 -29.98
CA ASP A 443 -18.42 -4.79 -28.64
C ASP A 443 -17.56 -3.92 -27.69
N ALA A 444 -17.08 -2.76 -28.12
CA ALA A 444 -16.25 -1.86 -27.33
C ALA A 444 -17.08 -0.81 -26.56
N GLU A 445 -16.54 -0.34 -25.44
CA GLU A 445 -17.16 0.69 -24.61
C GLU A 445 -17.13 2.08 -25.29
N PRO A 446 -18.20 2.89 -25.14
CA PRO A 446 -18.26 4.20 -25.76
C PRO A 446 -17.24 5.15 -25.16
N VAL A 447 -16.68 6.00 -26.03
CA VAL A 447 -15.70 7.02 -25.65
C VAL A 447 -16.43 8.22 -25.04
N GLN A 448 -16.07 8.59 -23.81
CA GLN A 448 -16.63 9.74 -23.12
C GLN A 448 -15.76 10.99 -23.27
N LYS A 449 -14.42 10.84 -23.28
CA LYS A 449 -13.48 11.96 -23.37
C LYS A 449 -12.11 11.50 -23.86
N ILE A 450 -11.43 12.36 -24.61
CA ILE A 450 -10.06 12.16 -25.09
C ILE A 450 -9.27 13.39 -24.67
N THR A 451 -8.08 13.21 -24.08
CA THR A 451 -7.22 14.35 -23.68
C THR A 451 -5.75 14.02 -23.83
N ILE A 452 -4.96 15.03 -24.20
CA ILE A 452 -3.48 14.98 -24.28
C ILE A 452 -2.82 15.82 -23.18
N VAL A 453 -3.57 16.17 -22.14
CA VAL A 453 -3.07 16.96 -21.01
C VAL A 453 -2.36 16.03 -20.03
N PRO A 454 -1.05 16.24 -19.76
CA PRO A 454 -0.27 15.31 -18.95
C PRO A 454 -0.72 15.31 -17.48
N ARG A 455 -0.79 14.11 -16.89
CA ARG A 455 -1.20 13.89 -15.48
C ARG A 455 -0.05 13.38 -14.60
N THR A 456 -0.23 13.47 -13.27
CA THR A 456 0.80 13.09 -12.29
C THR A 456 1.19 11.61 -12.31
N MET A 457 0.29 10.71 -12.72
CA MET A 457 0.56 9.26 -12.80
C MET A 457 1.35 8.84 -14.05
N GLY A 458 1.92 9.79 -14.80
CA GLY A 458 2.80 9.48 -15.93
C GLY A 458 2.08 9.37 -17.28
N ALA A 459 0.75 9.42 -17.31
CA ALA A 459 -0.05 9.53 -18.53
C ALA A 459 0.26 10.84 -19.27
N LEU A 460 0.66 10.73 -20.54
CA LEU A 460 0.85 11.87 -21.45
C LEU A 460 -0.46 12.27 -22.14
N GLY A 461 -1.37 11.33 -22.28
CA GLY A 461 -2.76 11.47 -22.69
C GLY A 461 -3.55 10.27 -22.15
N TYR A 462 -4.87 10.29 -22.31
CA TYR A 462 -5.71 9.11 -22.11
C TYR A 462 -7.06 9.25 -22.82
N VAL A 463 -7.67 8.10 -23.10
CA VAL A 463 -9.07 7.97 -23.51
C VAL A 463 -9.90 7.44 -22.34
N MET A 464 -10.95 8.17 -21.97
CA MET A 464 -11.91 7.73 -20.98
C MET A 464 -13.07 7.03 -21.69
N GLN A 465 -13.24 5.76 -21.37
CA GLN A 465 -14.37 4.93 -21.78
C GLN A 465 -15.30 4.75 -20.58
N THR A 466 -16.61 4.71 -20.83
CA THR A 466 -17.59 4.49 -19.75
C THR A 466 -18.57 3.43 -20.19
N PRO A 467 -18.73 2.35 -19.42
CA PRO A 467 -19.76 1.35 -19.71
C PRO A 467 -21.16 1.97 -19.66
N GLU A 468 -22.02 1.57 -20.59
CA GLU A 468 -23.45 1.93 -20.55
C GLU A 468 -24.17 1.18 -19.42
N GLU A 469 -23.72 -0.04 -19.13
CA GLU A 469 -24.24 -0.92 -18.10
C GLU A 469 -23.11 -1.62 -17.36
N GLU A 470 -23.28 -1.87 -16.06
CA GLU A 470 -22.33 -2.66 -15.30
C GLU A 470 -22.55 -4.15 -15.56
N LYS A 471 -21.58 -4.79 -16.22
CA LYS A 471 -21.59 -6.22 -16.52
C LYS A 471 -20.54 -6.96 -15.72
N PHE A 472 -20.87 -8.16 -15.27
CA PHE A 472 -19.96 -9.04 -14.52
C PHE A 472 -19.24 -10.07 -15.40
N LEU A 473 -19.72 -10.29 -16.63
CA LEU A 473 -19.22 -11.29 -17.55
C LEU A 473 -18.80 -10.63 -18.86
N ASN A 474 -17.62 -10.98 -19.35
CA ASN A 474 -17.13 -10.58 -20.66
C ASN A 474 -17.13 -11.78 -21.60
N THR A 475 -17.65 -11.58 -22.81
CA THR A 475 -17.60 -12.57 -23.88
C THR A 475 -16.19 -12.62 -24.50
N LYS A 476 -15.87 -13.72 -25.19
CA LYS A 476 -14.60 -13.84 -25.94
C LYS A 476 -14.44 -12.69 -26.95
N LYS A 477 -15.53 -12.26 -27.60
CA LYS A 477 -15.52 -11.17 -28.59
C LYS A 477 -15.23 -9.82 -27.95
N GLU A 478 -15.84 -9.52 -26.80
CA GLU A 478 -15.56 -8.29 -26.05
C GLU A 478 -14.09 -8.23 -25.60
N LEU A 479 -13.53 -9.34 -25.10
CA LEU A 479 -12.12 -9.37 -24.72
C LEU A 479 -11.19 -9.24 -25.95
N GLN A 480 -11.53 -9.84 -27.09
CA GLN A 480 -10.81 -9.62 -28.34
C GLN A 480 -10.88 -8.16 -28.78
N ALA A 481 -12.05 -7.53 -28.73
CA ALA A 481 -12.21 -6.12 -29.05
C ALA A 481 -11.37 -5.24 -28.12
N MET A 482 -11.33 -5.56 -26.81
CA MET A 482 -10.49 -4.88 -25.84
C MET A 482 -8.99 -5.02 -26.17
N LEU A 483 -8.52 -6.18 -26.63
CA LEU A 483 -7.13 -6.35 -27.07
C LEU A 483 -6.79 -5.47 -28.29
N VAL A 484 -7.68 -5.43 -29.28
CA VAL A 484 -7.52 -4.57 -30.48
C VAL A 484 -7.50 -3.10 -30.07
N GLY A 485 -8.41 -2.68 -29.19
CA GLY A 485 -8.46 -1.32 -28.64
C GLY A 485 -7.21 -0.93 -27.86
N LEU A 486 -6.68 -1.81 -27.00
CA LEU A 486 -5.44 -1.57 -26.23
C LEU A 486 -4.22 -1.44 -27.15
N LEU A 487 -4.18 -2.15 -28.27
CA LEU A 487 -3.04 -2.09 -29.19
C LEU A 487 -3.17 -0.98 -30.25
N ALA A 488 -4.31 -0.30 -30.30
CA ALA A 488 -4.64 0.71 -31.31
C ALA A 488 -3.76 1.97 -31.24
N GLY A 489 -3.41 2.46 -30.04
CA GLY A 489 -2.56 3.64 -29.91
C GLY A 489 -1.19 3.45 -30.55
N ARG A 490 -0.53 2.32 -30.24
CA ARG A 490 0.72 1.93 -30.89
C ARG A 490 0.57 1.70 -32.40
N ALA A 491 -0.54 1.08 -32.82
CA ALA A 491 -0.82 0.85 -34.24
C ALA A 491 -0.96 2.18 -35.00
N ALA A 492 -1.58 3.19 -34.39
CA ALA A 492 -1.71 4.52 -34.96
C ALA A 492 -0.35 5.20 -35.13
N GLU A 493 0.55 5.06 -34.15
CA GLU A 493 1.92 5.57 -34.27
C GLU A 493 2.64 4.97 -35.49
N GLU A 494 2.61 3.63 -35.63
CA GLU A 494 3.26 2.93 -36.75
C GLU A 494 2.63 3.31 -38.10
N VAL A 495 1.30 3.36 -38.18
CA VAL A 495 0.58 3.70 -39.43
C VAL A 495 0.83 5.14 -39.89
N VAL A 496 1.03 6.07 -38.97
CA VAL A 496 1.15 7.50 -39.28
C VAL A 496 2.61 7.96 -39.40
N PHE A 497 3.48 7.48 -38.51
CA PHE A 497 4.86 7.97 -38.36
C PHE A 497 5.93 6.95 -38.77
N ASP A 498 5.55 5.71 -39.13
CA ASP A 498 6.50 4.62 -39.46
C ASP A 498 7.52 4.36 -38.34
N THR A 499 7.14 4.64 -37.10
CA THR A 499 7.94 4.44 -35.90
C THR A 499 7.05 4.19 -34.68
N VAL A 500 7.65 3.72 -33.58
CA VAL A 500 6.94 3.42 -32.33
C VAL A 500 7.64 4.05 -31.15
N THR A 501 6.86 4.44 -30.13
CA THR A 501 7.38 5.08 -28.92
C THR A 501 7.31 4.17 -27.69
N THR A 502 7.87 4.66 -26.58
CA THR A 502 7.74 4.02 -25.26
C THR A 502 6.39 4.31 -24.57
N GLY A 503 5.54 5.15 -25.18
CA GLY A 503 4.23 5.53 -24.63
C GLY A 503 3.28 4.35 -24.47
N ALA A 504 3.31 3.40 -25.39
CA ALA A 504 2.44 2.22 -25.42
C ALA A 504 2.77 1.13 -24.38
N SER A 505 3.71 1.37 -23.46
CA SER A 505 4.20 0.34 -22.53
C SER A 505 3.10 -0.21 -21.61
N ASN A 506 2.25 0.67 -21.07
CA ASN A 506 1.13 0.30 -20.22
C ASN A 506 0.06 -0.50 -20.99
N ASP A 507 -0.22 -0.12 -22.24
CA ASP A 507 -1.23 -0.78 -23.05
C ASP A 507 -0.79 -2.17 -23.48
N ILE A 508 0.51 -2.35 -23.76
CA ILE A 508 1.12 -3.65 -24.01
C ILE A 508 1.04 -4.53 -22.76
N GLU A 509 1.34 -4.00 -21.58
CA GLU A 509 1.24 -4.74 -20.32
C GLU A 509 -0.19 -5.21 -20.05
N LYS A 510 -1.17 -4.31 -20.18
CA LYS A 510 -2.60 -4.63 -20.08
C LYS A 510 -3.04 -5.66 -21.11
N ALA A 511 -2.73 -5.45 -22.39
CA ALA A 511 -3.10 -6.38 -23.45
C ALA A 511 -2.50 -7.78 -23.20
N THR A 512 -1.24 -7.83 -22.75
CA THR A 512 -0.56 -9.10 -22.41
C THR A 512 -1.25 -9.80 -21.25
N SER A 513 -1.60 -9.08 -20.18
CA SER A 513 -2.30 -9.66 -19.02
C SER A 513 -3.68 -10.22 -19.39
N VAL A 514 -4.44 -9.51 -20.23
CA VAL A 514 -5.75 -9.93 -20.73
C VAL A 514 -5.61 -11.17 -21.60
N ALA A 515 -4.73 -11.13 -22.61
CA ALA A 515 -4.51 -12.25 -23.52
C ALA A 515 -4.05 -13.50 -22.76
N ARG A 516 -3.17 -13.33 -21.77
CA ARG A 516 -2.74 -14.43 -20.89
C ARG A 516 -3.92 -14.98 -20.09
N ALA A 517 -4.73 -14.14 -19.44
CA ALA A 517 -5.90 -14.58 -18.68
C ALA A 517 -6.94 -15.31 -19.55
N MET A 518 -7.16 -14.85 -20.80
CA MET A 518 -8.01 -15.55 -21.78
C MET A 518 -7.55 -16.99 -22.02
N ILE A 519 -6.24 -17.20 -22.10
CA ILE A 519 -5.64 -18.52 -22.37
C ILE A 519 -5.58 -19.37 -21.09
N THR A 520 -5.10 -18.81 -19.97
CA THR A 520 -4.74 -19.59 -18.78
C THR A 520 -5.84 -19.72 -17.74
N GLN A 521 -6.79 -18.77 -17.68
CA GLN A 521 -7.82 -18.71 -16.65
C GLN A 521 -9.22 -18.94 -17.22
N TYR A 522 -9.52 -18.36 -18.38
CA TYR A 522 -10.86 -18.41 -18.97
C TYR A 522 -11.06 -19.56 -19.97
N GLY A 523 -10.00 -20.26 -20.35
CA GLY A 523 -10.08 -21.40 -21.29
C GLY A 523 -10.56 -21.00 -22.70
N MET A 524 -10.22 -19.79 -23.16
CA MET A 524 -10.67 -19.23 -24.44
C MET A 524 -9.73 -19.55 -25.62
N SER A 525 -8.66 -20.32 -25.38
CA SER A 525 -7.76 -20.84 -26.42
C SER A 525 -8.21 -22.21 -26.91
N GLU A 526 -8.23 -22.40 -28.22
CA GLU A 526 -8.54 -23.69 -28.85
C GLU A 526 -7.45 -24.73 -28.59
N LYS A 527 -6.19 -24.29 -28.42
CA LYS A 527 -5.04 -25.18 -28.20
C LYS A 527 -5.08 -25.85 -26.83
N PHE A 528 -5.39 -25.08 -25.78
CA PHE A 528 -5.38 -25.56 -24.40
C PHE A 528 -6.77 -26.01 -23.90
N GLY A 529 -7.85 -25.55 -24.54
CA GLY A 529 -9.21 -25.87 -24.13
C GLY A 529 -9.54 -25.29 -22.75
N LEU A 530 -10.23 -26.08 -21.92
CA LEU A 530 -10.85 -25.64 -20.66
C LEU A 530 -9.97 -25.85 -19.42
N ILE A 531 -8.65 -25.98 -19.58
CA ILE A 531 -7.74 -26.23 -18.46
C ILE A 531 -7.30 -24.93 -17.77
N GLY A 532 -7.42 -24.88 -16.44
CA GLY A 532 -6.91 -23.77 -15.63
C GLY A 532 -5.40 -23.90 -15.40
N LEU A 533 -4.60 -23.15 -16.17
CA LEU A 533 -3.12 -23.21 -16.14
C LEU A 533 -2.51 -22.28 -15.10
N GLU A 534 -3.26 -21.28 -14.64
CA GLU A 534 -2.86 -20.32 -13.62
C GLU A 534 -3.93 -20.16 -12.53
N SER A 535 -3.49 -19.82 -11.32
CA SER A 535 -4.36 -19.51 -10.19
C SER A 535 -4.02 -18.15 -9.59
N ILE A 536 -5.02 -17.38 -9.17
CA ILE A 536 -4.81 -16.04 -8.59
C ILE A 536 -4.57 -16.16 -7.09
N GLN A 537 -3.44 -15.65 -6.61
CA GLN A 537 -3.17 -15.45 -5.18
C GLN A 537 -3.36 -13.99 -4.76
N ASN A 538 -3.71 -13.73 -3.50
CA ASN A 538 -4.01 -12.39 -2.96
C ASN A 538 -5.10 -11.65 -3.76
N ARG A 539 -6.27 -12.28 -3.93
CA ARG A 539 -7.38 -11.79 -4.78
C ARG A 539 -7.85 -10.36 -4.45
N TYR A 540 -7.68 -9.92 -3.20
CA TYR A 540 -8.11 -8.60 -2.73
C TYR A 540 -7.03 -7.51 -2.79
N LEU A 541 -5.81 -7.85 -3.24
CA LEU A 541 -4.69 -6.92 -3.43
C LEU A 541 -4.21 -6.98 -4.89
N ASP A 542 -2.93 -7.32 -5.12
CA ASP A 542 -2.31 -7.35 -6.45
C ASP A 542 -2.78 -8.49 -7.35
N GLY A 543 -3.45 -9.53 -6.80
CA GLY A 543 -3.97 -10.64 -7.60
C GLY A 543 -2.91 -11.37 -8.44
N ARG A 544 -1.78 -11.75 -7.85
CA ARG A 544 -0.66 -12.34 -8.62
C ARG A 544 -1.03 -13.71 -9.19
N PRO A 545 -0.91 -13.93 -10.52
CA PRO A 545 -1.09 -15.25 -11.11
C PRO A 545 0.09 -16.15 -10.75
N VAL A 546 -0.22 -17.35 -10.27
CA VAL A 546 0.75 -18.41 -10.00
C VAL A 546 0.52 -19.52 -11.02
N SER A 547 1.58 -19.83 -11.77
CA SER A 547 1.57 -20.89 -12.77
C SER A 547 1.49 -22.26 -12.11
N ASN A 548 0.54 -23.06 -12.59
CA ASN A 548 0.32 -24.44 -12.17
C ASN A 548 0.78 -25.45 -13.24
N CYS A 549 1.49 -24.99 -14.28
CA CYS A 549 1.88 -25.80 -15.43
C CYS A 549 3.39 -26.05 -15.50
N GLY A 550 3.80 -27.06 -16.27
CA GLY A 550 5.22 -27.35 -16.54
C GLY A 550 5.86 -26.30 -17.45
N GLN A 551 7.20 -26.23 -17.46
CA GLN A 551 7.95 -25.24 -18.26
C GLN A 551 7.64 -25.32 -19.76
N GLN A 552 7.44 -26.53 -20.31
CA GLN A 552 7.08 -26.68 -21.72
C GLN A 552 5.71 -26.05 -22.02
N THR A 553 4.70 -26.34 -21.20
CA THR A 553 3.36 -25.73 -21.33
C THR A 553 3.44 -24.22 -21.17
N ALA A 554 4.28 -23.71 -20.25
CA ALA A 554 4.50 -22.27 -20.10
C ALA A 554 5.04 -21.62 -21.39
N SER A 555 6.02 -22.26 -22.05
CA SER A 555 6.52 -21.80 -23.35
C SER A 555 5.42 -21.79 -24.42
N GLU A 556 4.59 -22.83 -24.45
CA GLU A 556 3.49 -22.93 -25.40
C GLU A 556 2.39 -21.89 -25.15
N ILE A 557 2.19 -21.46 -23.89
CA ILE A 557 1.27 -20.38 -23.52
C ILE A 557 1.83 -19.05 -24.06
N ASP A 558 3.12 -18.78 -23.86
CA ASP A 558 3.75 -17.55 -24.32
C ASP A 558 3.69 -17.41 -25.86
N GLU A 559 3.85 -18.52 -26.59
CA GLU A 559 3.64 -18.57 -28.05
C GLU A 559 2.20 -18.21 -28.47
N GLU A 560 1.21 -18.74 -27.76
CA GLU A 560 -0.21 -18.49 -28.04
C GLU A 560 -0.59 -17.03 -27.71
N VAL A 561 -0.08 -16.49 -26.60
CA VAL A 561 -0.23 -15.06 -26.24
C VAL A 561 0.36 -14.18 -27.34
N MET A 562 1.58 -14.48 -27.80
CA MET A 562 2.24 -13.72 -28.85
C MET A 562 1.43 -13.71 -30.14
N LYS A 563 0.86 -14.86 -30.52
CA LYS A 563 -0.01 -14.96 -31.70
C LYS A 563 -1.27 -14.11 -31.54
N MET A 564 -1.97 -14.22 -30.41
CA MET A 564 -3.20 -13.47 -30.14
C MET A 564 -2.97 -11.95 -30.19
N LEU A 565 -1.89 -11.47 -29.56
CA LEU A 565 -1.53 -10.04 -29.59
C LEU A 565 -1.14 -9.57 -31.00
N LYS A 566 -0.45 -10.42 -31.77
CA LYS A 566 -0.09 -10.10 -33.16
C LYS A 566 -1.33 -9.96 -34.03
N ASP A 567 -2.27 -10.89 -33.93
CA ASP A 567 -3.52 -10.86 -34.70
C ASP A 567 -4.34 -9.61 -34.35
N ALA A 568 -4.47 -9.29 -33.06
CA ALA A 568 -5.15 -8.07 -32.60
C ALA A 568 -4.44 -6.77 -33.07
N TYR A 569 -3.10 -6.76 -33.11
CA TYR A 569 -2.33 -5.62 -33.60
C TYR A 569 -2.52 -5.38 -35.11
N GLU A 570 -2.52 -6.45 -35.91
CA GLU A 570 -2.76 -6.34 -37.35
C GLU A 570 -4.19 -5.89 -37.65
N GLU A 571 -5.18 -6.37 -36.89
CA GLU A 571 -6.57 -5.91 -36.99
C GLU A 571 -6.67 -4.41 -36.67
N ALA A 572 -6.05 -3.94 -35.59
CA ALA A 572 -6.02 -2.53 -35.25
C ALA A 572 -5.39 -1.68 -36.37
N LYS A 573 -4.26 -2.12 -36.94
CA LYS A 573 -3.62 -1.44 -38.08
C LYS A 573 -4.52 -1.38 -39.31
N GLN A 574 -5.26 -2.45 -39.60
CA GLN A 574 -6.19 -2.48 -40.72
C GLN A 574 -7.31 -1.47 -40.52
N LEU A 575 -7.98 -1.48 -39.36
CA LEU A 575 -9.06 -0.54 -39.04
C LEU A 575 -8.60 0.93 -39.17
N LEU A 576 -7.40 1.25 -38.67
CA LEU A 576 -6.84 2.60 -38.73
C LEU A 576 -6.40 3.02 -40.13
N ARG A 577 -5.96 2.08 -40.97
CA ARG A 577 -5.65 2.35 -42.39
C ARG A 577 -6.90 2.61 -43.20
N ASP A 578 -7.95 1.83 -42.97
CA ASP A 578 -9.22 1.95 -43.67
C ASP A 578 -9.91 3.29 -43.35
N HIS A 579 -9.76 3.80 -42.11
CA HIS A 579 -10.35 5.05 -41.64
C HIS A 579 -9.31 6.17 -41.43
N ARG A 580 -8.27 6.20 -42.28
CA ARG A 580 -7.13 7.13 -42.13
C ARG A 580 -7.54 8.60 -42.14
N GLN A 581 -8.54 8.96 -42.94
CA GLN A 581 -9.02 10.35 -43.04
C GLN A 581 -9.64 10.83 -41.72
N SER A 582 -10.44 9.98 -41.07
CA SER A 582 -11.03 10.24 -39.77
C SER A 582 -9.97 10.37 -38.68
N LEU A 583 -8.97 9.48 -38.67
CA LEU A 583 -7.82 9.56 -37.77
C LEU A 583 -7.09 10.90 -37.88
N ASP A 584 -6.74 11.33 -39.09
CA ASP A 584 -6.01 12.59 -39.33
C ASP A 584 -6.85 13.82 -38.93
N ARG A 585 -8.16 13.82 -39.21
CA ARG A 585 -9.04 14.94 -38.89
C ARG A 585 -9.25 15.12 -37.39
N ILE A 586 -9.52 14.02 -36.69
CA ILE A 586 -9.76 14.03 -35.24
C ILE A 586 -8.45 14.36 -34.50
N ALA A 587 -7.32 13.82 -34.94
CA ALA A 587 -6.01 14.15 -34.37
C ALA A 587 -5.67 15.64 -34.53
N ALA A 588 -5.94 16.24 -35.71
CA ALA A 588 -5.76 17.67 -35.91
C ALA A 588 -6.59 18.52 -34.94
N PHE A 589 -7.85 18.14 -34.73
CA PHE A 589 -8.72 18.83 -33.77
C PHE A 589 -8.22 18.67 -32.32
N LEU A 590 -7.73 17.48 -31.95
CA LEU A 590 -7.18 17.21 -30.62
C LEU A 590 -5.91 18.02 -30.34
N ILE A 591 -5.05 18.21 -31.35
CA ILE A 591 -3.84 19.03 -31.24
C ILE A 591 -4.18 20.50 -30.93
N GLU A 592 -5.27 21.01 -31.50
CA GLU A 592 -5.71 22.40 -31.30
C GLU A 592 -6.44 22.61 -29.98
N LYS A 593 -7.32 21.68 -29.59
CA LYS A 593 -8.19 21.81 -28.40
C LYS A 593 -7.66 21.16 -27.15
N GLU A 594 -6.64 20.30 -27.27
CA GLU A 594 -6.02 19.48 -26.21
C GLU A 594 -6.97 18.47 -25.52
N THR A 595 -8.29 18.63 -25.69
CA THR A 595 -9.33 17.75 -25.14
C THR A 595 -10.54 17.74 -26.07
N ILE A 596 -11.13 16.56 -26.27
CA ILE A 596 -12.34 16.33 -27.07
C ILE A 596 -13.33 15.53 -26.23
N THR A 597 -14.59 15.95 -26.21
CA THR A 597 -15.67 15.16 -25.58
C THR A 597 -16.17 14.06 -26.52
N GLY A 598 -16.73 12.98 -25.97
CA GLY A 598 -17.26 11.88 -26.77
C GLY A 598 -18.29 12.31 -27.82
N LYS A 599 -19.11 13.33 -27.50
CA LYS A 599 -20.07 13.91 -28.44
C LYS A 599 -19.38 14.59 -29.62
N GLU A 600 -18.44 15.50 -29.34
CA GLU A 600 -17.65 16.18 -30.38
C GLU A 600 -16.85 15.19 -31.23
N PHE A 601 -16.31 14.14 -30.60
CA PHE A 601 -15.63 13.04 -31.30
C PHE A 601 -16.56 12.36 -32.31
N MET A 602 -17.77 11.96 -31.89
CA MET A 602 -18.74 11.30 -32.77
C MET A 602 -19.24 12.24 -33.87
N GLU A 603 -19.43 13.53 -33.58
CA GLU A 603 -19.81 14.53 -34.58
C GLU A 603 -18.77 14.63 -35.70
N ILE A 604 -17.48 14.76 -35.34
CA ILE A 604 -16.39 14.82 -36.33
C ILE A 604 -16.27 13.50 -37.09
N PHE A 605 -16.42 12.36 -36.40
CA PHE A 605 -16.36 11.05 -37.02
C PHE A 605 -17.49 10.85 -38.05
N HIS A 606 -18.73 11.18 -37.69
CA HIS A 606 -19.87 11.08 -38.60
C HIS A 606 -19.76 12.04 -39.79
N GLU A 607 -19.26 13.27 -39.57
CA GLU A 607 -19.02 14.24 -40.64
C GLU A 607 -18.02 13.70 -41.69
N VAL A 608 -16.93 13.07 -41.25
CA VAL A 608 -15.88 12.57 -42.15
C VAL A 608 -16.32 11.30 -42.88
N GLU A 609 -16.98 10.38 -42.19
CA GLU A 609 -17.45 9.11 -42.77
C GLU A 609 -18.76 9.27 -43.58
N GLY A 610 -19.37 10.46 -43.56
CA GLY A 610 -20.63 10.74 -44.26
C GLY A 610 -21.82 9.96 -43.69
N ILE A 611 -21.80 9.68 -42.38
CA ILE A 611 -22.87 8.98 -41.66
C ILE A 611 -23.89 10.03 -41.20
N ASP A 612 -25.15 9.88 -41.59
CA ASP A 612 -26.23 10.78 -41.18
C ASP A 612 -26.54 10.60 -39.67
N PRO A 613 -26.38 11.64 -38.83
CA PRO A 613 -26.67 11.56 -37.40
C PRO A 613 -28.15 11.28 -37.07
N ASP A 614 -29.08 11.55 -38.00
CA ASP A 614 -30.53 11.32 -37.88
C ASP A 614 -31.00 10.02 -38.54
N ALA A 615 -30.09 9.22 -39.12
CA ALA A 615 -30.46 7.88 -39.57
C ALA A 615 -30.97 7.08 -38.37
N PRO A 616 -32.11 6.35 -38.49
CA PRO A 616 -32.63 5.59 -37.37
C PRO A 616 -31.53 4.65 -36.90
N LYS A 617 -31.05 4.86 -35.66
CA LYS A 617 -30.24 3.86 -34.97
C LYS A 617 -31.05 2.59 -35.06
N LYS A 618 -30.60 1.62 -35.86
CA LYS A 618 -31.03 0.27 -35.54
C LYS A 618 -30.53 0.06 -34.13
N GLU A 619 -31.43 -0.17 -33.18
CA GLU A 619 -31.09 -0.88 -31.95
C GLU A 619 -30.64 -2.29 -32.39
N GLU A 620 -29.49 -2.37 -33.04
CA GLU A 620 -28.72 -3.59 -33.09
C GLU A 620 -28.12 -3.69 -31.69
N ALA A 621 -28.91 -4.26 -30.77
CA ALA A 621 -28.43 -4.72 -29.50
C ALA A 621 -27.05 -5.36 -29.73
N ARG A 622 -26.05 -5.00 -28.91
CA ARG A 622 -24.84 -5.82 -28.80
C ARG A 622 -25.27 -7.27 -28.78
N ILE A 623 -24.51 -8.16 -29.43
CA ILE A 623 -24.85 -9.58 -29.46
C ILE A 623 -24.96 -10.02 -27.99
N GLY A 624 -26.20 -10.06 -27.47
CA GLY A 624 -26.49 -10.80 -26.27
C GLY A 624 -26.01 -12.21 -26.53
N MET A 625 -25.78 -13.00 -25.48
CA MET A 625 -25.72 -14.44 -25.68
C MET A 625 -27.09 -14.88 -26.18
N ASN A 626 -27.33 -14.71 -27.48
CA ASN A 626 -28.51 -15.22 -28.14
C ASN A 626 -28.36 -16.73 -27.99
N PRO A 627 -29.35 -17.41 -27.40
CA PRO A 627 -29.31 -18.85 -27.35
C PRO A 627 -29.07 -19.34 -28.78
N VAL A 628 -28.08 -20.22 -28.94
CA VAL A 628 -27.85 -20.86 -30.23
C VAL A 628 -29.20 -21.45 -30.65
N GLU A 629 -29.72 -21.05 -31.81
CA GLU A 629 -30.97 -21.57 -32.35
C GLU A 629 -30.79 -23.08 -32.60
N GLY A 630 -30.99 -23.86 -31.55
CA GLY A 630 -31.21 -25.29 -31.60
C GLY A 630 -32.68 -25.51 -31.88
N GLU A 631 -32.97 -26.37 -32.85
CA GLU A 631 -34.32 -26.77 -33.22
C GLU A 631 -35.17 -27.07 -31.97
N GLY A 632 -36.16 -26.21 -31.69
CA GLY A 632 -37.31 -26.56 -30.85
C GLY A 632 -37.36 -26.11 -29.39
N PHE A 633 -36.65 -25.05 -28.95
CA PHE A 633 -36.93 -24.47 -27.62
C PHE A 633 -36.99 -22.94 -27.64
N VAL A 634 -38.21 -22.40 -27.71
CA VAL A 634 -38.50 -20.98 -27.48
C VAL A 634 -38.51 -20.74 -25.98
N MET A 635 -37.45 -20.13 -25.44
CA MET A 635 -37.49 -19.56 -24.10
C MET A 635 -38.46 -18.37 -24.11
N LYS A 636 -39.58 -18.46 -23.38
CA LYS A 636 -40.37 -17.27 -23.06
C LYS A 636 -39.54 -16.37 -22.15
N SER A 637 -39.56 -15.07 -22.42
CA SER A 637 -38.92 -14.06 -21.58
C SER A 637 -39.50 -14.11 -20.16
N ALA A 638 -38.67 -13.89 -19.14
CA ALA A 638 -39.06 -13.96 -17.74
C ALA A 638 -40.03 -12.84 -17.30
N ASP A 639 -40.32 -11.87 -18.17
CA ASP A 639 -41.24 -10.77 -17.92
C ASP A 639 -42.71 -11.10 -18.24
N ASP A 640 -43.00 -12.26 -18.84
CA ASP A 640 -44.37 -12.68 -19.21
C ASP A 640 -45.03 -13.63 -18.19
N THR A 641 -44.48 -13.77 -16.97
CA THR A 641 -45.12 -14.53 -15.88
C THR A 641 -45.42 -13.64 -14.68
N ALA A 642 -46.35 -12.71 -14.87
CA ALA A 642 -47.12 -12.15 -13.78
C ALA A 642 -48.61 -12.33 -14.08
N GLU A 643 -49.34 -12.78 -13.06
CA GLU A 643 -50.80 -13.03 -13.01
C GLU A 643 -51.31 -14.41 -13.44
N GLU A 644 -51.00 -15.44 -12.65
CA GLU A 644 -52.03 -16.40 -12.26
C GLU A 644 -52.07 -16.54 -10.73
N PRO A 645 -53.25 -16.46 -10.09
CA PRO A 645 -53.36 -16.55 -8.63
C PRO A 645 -53.15 -18.00 -8.19
N VAL A 646 -52.22 -18.19 -7.26
CA VAL A 646 -51.96 -19.48 -6.59
C VAL A 646 -53.19 -19.88 -5.78
N GLU A 647 -53.97 -20.84 -6.28
CA GLU A 647 -55.03 -21.50 -5.52
C GLU A 647 -54.44 -22.32 -4.38
N ALA A 648 -55.07 -22.18 -3.22
CA ALA A 648 -54.68 -22.74 -1.94
C ALA A 648 -54.52 -24.27 -1.95
N ILE A 649 -53.34 -24.76 -1.59
CA ILE A 649 -53.15 -26.15 -1.17
C ILE A 649 -53.73 -26.28 0.24
N LYS A 650 -54.90 -26.92 0.32
CA LYS A 650 -55.59 -27.27 1.56
C LYS A 650 -54.76 -28.22 2.42
N GLU A 651 -54.82 -27.97 3.72
CA GLU A 651 -54.48 -28.86 4.82
C GLU A 651 -55.00 -30.29 4.60
N VAL A 652 -54.13 -31.28 4.84
CA VAL A 652 -54.56 -32.63 5.19
C VAL A 652 -54.00 -32.94 6.57
N VAL A 653 -54.88 -32.86 7.56
CA VAL A 653 -54.68 -33.36 8.92
C VAL A 653 -55.22 -34.81 8.97
N CYS A 654 -54.37 -35.69 9.53
CA CYS A 654 -54.59 -36.98 10.20
C CYS A 654 -55.87 -37.81 9.98
N GLU A 655 -55.69 -39.10 9.68
CA GLU A 655 -56.45 -40.28 10.19
C GLU A 655 -55.52 -41.52 10.03
N GLU A 656 -54.98 -42.05 11.13
CA GLU A 656 -55.32 -43.35 11.77
C GLU A 656 -55.21 -44.60 10.87
N GLU A 657 -54.10 -45.35 11.02
CA GLU A 657 -54.04 -46.76 11.49
C GLU A 657 -52.59 -47.20 11.76
#